data_AF-A0A0U4YJT7-F1
#
_entry.id   AF-A0A0U4YJT7-F1
#
_cell.length_a   1.000
_cell.length_b   1.000
_cell.length_c   1.000
_cell.angle_alpha   90.00
_cell.angle_beta   90.00
_cell.angle_gamma   90.00
#
_symmetry.space_group_name_H-M   'P 1'
#
loop_
_entity.id
_entity.type
_entity.pdbx_description
1 polymer ?
#
loop_
_entity_poly.entity_id
_entity_poly.type
_entity_poly.pdbx_seq_one_letter_code
_entity_poly.pdbx_strand_id
1 'polypeptide(L)'
;MILAFLRFELREQLRSPFLWLLAALYALLAFAALSSDAVQIGGGIGNVLRNAPTVIASVLAIFSLLGLLVAALFVSNALLRDFELGTAELVFSTPVRRRDYLAGRIAAALIAGTVMYLVIALGMFVAQFMPWIDQARLGPVALLPYLWSLLVLVLPNLLFTTALLSVLAVTTRSILWVYIGVIVFFVLYGVSRALLSDLDNVWVATLSDPLGIRALSQTLRYWSAEQRNLQLPPLTGYLLANRALWLGMSGVLFAATFALFRTERSGTRRRRGVAPAASSSAQAASVRVNTTRLSVTPAFSASTAIRQLLRQIRFDTLGVLRSAPFVVLLMLGLANFIPTALFNARMYGTAVLPVTSLMLQALQNSYSFLLIIVVLFYAGELVWKERSNHTDGITDAMPVPDWVPLLGKFVALLAVIASFQLAGALTSIALQLGRGYTTIEPLLYLKTLALGSVLYVLMGGMALVLQVLSNNKFVGYAMLMLVLIGQSALSMLDYTQNLYNFGSWPNAPYSDMNGFGHFLPGQLWFQGYWGVFLLALLLLSSAFWPRGVGHGLRQRLRLASQRLRSPTGAALAVSLLGFATIGGWLYWNTNVYNSFLSPEQQLDLQARYERDYRKYRDLPQPRIIAVDNHVDLHPETQSVVIDATWTVRNSHSVPINQVHIGMQGRAGDRSLVNVDLGGQTLITHDIPAGYRIYRLQRPLQPGEERVFRFRVDQHPHGITAGQAQTDLVANGSFFNSRALPWFGYNTQTEITDRNDRRKRGLGEPTRMPKLEDQAARANTYVSDDADWLSFASTICTAPDQIALAPGYLQKEFRQAGRRCFRYVMDRPMLNFYAYLSARWQVRKGYYKNVPIEIYYDPKHPYNVQRMIEGVQKSLTYYEANFTPYQHHQVRIIEFPGYAGFAQSFANTIPYSESIGFIADLRDKDDIDYVFYVTAHEVAHQWWAHQVIGANVQGATMLSESLAQYSALMVMEREYGRAHMRRFLKYELDRYLEGRGGETLDELPLYRVENQQYIHYRKGSLAFYRLREEIGEQALNRALQRFLQAKAFQQAPYTTSAELLQAIRAEAGPDQQAMITDLFERITFYDNRVVSAQARKRPDGRFDVTVQAQAAKLQADGRGKEHAVPMDDWIEVGIYGQPAGKTAPAPVLALQRRHVTSATPSFTLTVDALPIEAGFDPDNRLIDRVPDDNRKRISLAAN
;
A
#
# COMPACT_ATOMS: atom_id res chain seq x y z
N MET A 1 -8.77 45.87 26.09
CA MET A 1 -8.01 45.86 24.82
C MET A 1 -7.92 44.47 24.19
N ILE A 2 -7.45 43.41 24.87
CA ILE A 2 -7.41 42.03 24.32
C ILE A 2 -8.74 41.61 23.68
N LEU A 3 -9.85 41.75 24.42
CA LEU A 3 -11.21 41.44 23.94
C LEU A 3 -11.62 42.24 22.69
N ALA A 4 -11.09 43.46 22.50
CA ALA A 4 -11.41 44.28 21.34
C ALA A 4 -10.71 43.76 20.08
N PHE A 5 -9.41 43.45 20.17
CA PHE A 5 -8.68 42.79 19.07
C PHE A 5 -9.26 41.41 18.75
N LEU A 6 -9.58 40.63 19.79
CA LEU A 6 -10.26 39.35 19.63
C LEU A 6 -11.58 39.48 18.88
N ARG A 7 -12.49 40.36 19.33
CA ARG A 7 -13.80 40.56 18.68
C ARG A 7 -13.66 41.06 17.25
N PHE A 8 -12.75 41.99 16.99
CA PHE A 8 -12.51 42.54 15.66
C PHE A 8 -12.00 41.47 14.70
N GLU A 9 -10.93 40.76 15.10
CA GLU A 9 -10.30 39.75 14.26
C GLU A 9 -11.21 38.53 14.04
N LEU A 10 -11.87 38.06 15.10
CA LEU A 10 -12.83 36.96 15.00
C LEU A 10 -14.02 37.32 14.09
N ARG A 11 -14.53 38.55 14.17
CA ARG A 11 -15.61 39.02 13.29
C ARG A 11 -15.19 39.08 11.82
N GLU A 12 -13.96 39.51 11.55
CA GLU A 12 -13.36 39.52 10.21
C GLU A 12 -13.22 38.09 9.66
N GLN A 13 -12.64 37.18 10.43
CA GLN A 13 -12.45 35.79 10.01
C GLN A 13 -13.77 35.04 9.80
N LEU A 14 -14.75 35.21 10.70
CA LEU A 14 -16.07 34.59 10.58
C LEU A 14 -16.91 35.16 9.42
N ARG A 15 -16.65 36.40 8.99
CA ARG A 15 -17.30 37.00 7.81
C ARG A 15 -16.59 36.67 6.51
N SER A 16 -15.38 36.14 6.58
CA SER A 16 -14.65 35.72 5.39
C SER A 16 -15.37 34.53 4.74
N PRO A 17 -15.85 34.65 3.48
CA PRO A 17 -16.49 33.53 2.77
C PRO A 17 -15.52 32.35 2.59
N PHE A 18 -14.22 32.62 2.63
CA PHE A 18 -13.17 31.62 2.47
C PHE A 18 -13.11 30.61 3.63
N LEU A 19 -13.35 31.05 4.88
CA LEU A 19 -13.41 30.16 6.06
C LEU A 19 -14.49 29.10 5.88
N TRP A 20 -15.71 29.54 5.55
CA TRP A 20 -16.86 28.65 5.42
C TRP A 20 -16.75 27.73 4.22
N LEU A 21 -16.17 28.20 3.11
CA LEU A 21 -15.91 27.35 1.95
C LEU A 21 -14.93 26.22 2.30
N LEU A 22 -13.83 26.51 2.98
CA LEU A 22 -12.88 25.48 3.42
C LEU A 22 -13.46 24.54 4.48
N ALA A 23 -14.19 25.08 5.46
CA ALA A 23 -14.83 24.27 6.50
C ALA A 23 -15.88 23.32 5.90
N ALA A 24 -16.71 23.80 4.97
CA ALA A 24 -17.67 22.98 4.24
C ALA A 24 -16.95 21.91 3.40
N LEU A 25 -15.86 22.28 2.71
CA LEU A 25 -15.08 21.34 1.92
C LEU A 25 -14.53 20.18 2.76
N TYR A 26 -13.89 20.50 3.88
CA TYR A 26 -13.31 19.50 4.78
C TYR A 26 -14.40 18.65 5.46
N ALA A 27 -15.54 19.26 5.82
CA ALA A 27 -16.68 18.53 6.35
C ALA A 27 -17.32 17.60 5.33
N LEU A 28 -17.42 18.00 4.06
CA LEU A 28 -17.88 17.13 2.97
C LEU A 28 -16.91 15.98 2.73
N LEU A 29 -15.60 16.23 2.80
CA LEU A 29 -14.58 15.18 2.71
C LEU A 29 -14.71 14.17 3.87
N ALA A 30 -14.88 14.67 5.09
CA ALA A 30 -15.03 13.83 6.28
C ALA A 30 -16.36 13.05 6.28
N PHE A 31 -17.43 13.70 5.80
CA PHE A 31 -18.73 13.07 5.57
C PHE A 31 -18.63 11.96 4.53
N ALA A 32 -17.99 12.22 3.39
CA ALA A 32 -17.77 11.24 2.33
C ALA A 32 -16.97 10.03 2.85
N ALA A 33 -15.93 10.29 3.64
CA ALA A 33 -15.07 9.25 4.21
C ALA A 33 -15.79 8.28 5.16
N LEU A 34 -16.81 8.75 5.87
CA LEU A 34 -17.58 7.93 6.81
C LEU A 34 -18.87 7.38 6.20
N SER A 35 -19.39 8.02 5.15
CA SER A 35 -20.64 7.61 4.50
C SER A 35 -20.44 6.70 3.28
N SER A 36 -19.23 6.54 2.76
CA SER A 36 -18.96 5.71 1.58
C SER A 36 -17.68 4.88 1.70
N ASP A 37 -17.63 3.76 0.97
CA ASP A 37 -16.41 2.94 0.83
C ASP A 37 -15.45 3.48 -0.25
N ALA A 38 -15.91 4.41 -1.10
CA ALA A 38 -15.11 4.99 -2.18
C ALA A 38 -14.08 6.03 -1.71
N VAL A 39 -14.34 6.67 -0.56
CA VAL A 39 -13.39 7.58 0.08
C VAL A 39 -12.95 6.95 1.38
N GLN A 40 -11.72 6.46 1.44
CA GLN A 40 -11.19 5.84 2.66
C GLN A 40 -10.14 6.76 3.31
N ILE A 41 -10.51 7.36 4.44
CA ILE A 41 -9.62 8.17 5.27
C ILE A 41 -9.70 7.60 6.69
N GLY A 42 -8.57 7.25 7.29
CA GLY A 42 -8.51 6.83 8.71
C GLY A 42 -9.04 5.43 9.04
N GLY A 43 -9.73 4.77 8.10
CA GLY A 43 -10.05 3.34 8.13
C GLY A 43 -11.25 2.96 9.00
N GLY A 44 -12.06 2.05 8.49
CA GLY A 44 -13.10 1.25 9.17
C GLY A 44 -13.22 -0.06 8.38
N ILE A 45 -12.15 -0.87 8.45
CA ILE A 45 -11.95 -2.06 7.62
C ILE A 45 -12.41 -3.29 8.40
N GLY A 46 -13.12 -4.20 7.72
CA GLY A 46 -13.63 -5.43 8.31
C GLY A 46 -14.68 -5.17 9.40
N ASN A 47 -14.51 -5.81 10.56
CA ASN A 47 -15.45 -5.74 11.69
C ASN A 47 -15.43 -4.41 12.47
N VAL A 48 -14.61 -3.43 12.08
CA VAL A 48 -14.59 -2.12 12.74
C VAL A 48 -15.74 -1.23 12.24
N LEU A 49 -16.59 -0.77 13.15
CA LEU A 49 -17.74 0.09 12.88
C LEU A 49 -17.28 1.47 12.38
N ARG A 50 -18.06 2.08 11.50
CA ARG A 50 -17.72 3.38 10.90
C ARG A 50 -17.75 4.53 11.91
N ASN A 51 -18.65 4.47 12.89
CA ASN A 51 -18.72 5.43 13.99
C ASN A 51 -18.00 4.95 15.26
N ALA A 52 -17.11 3.96 15.15
CA ALA A 52 -16.31 3.49 16.27
C ALA A 52 -15.43 4.62 16.84
N PRO A 53 -15.19 4.65 18.17
CA PRO A 53 -14.37 5.70 18.79
C PRO A 53 -12.98 5.83 18.18
N THR A 54 -12.34 4.71 17.83
CA THR A 54 -11.02 4.71 17.20
C THR A 54 -11.03 5.27 15.78
N VAL A 55 -12.10 5.05 15.02
CA VAL A 55 -12.26 5.57 13.65
C VAL A 55 -12.43 7.10 13.71
N ILE A 56 -13.30 7.58 14.60
CA ILE A 56 -13.50 9.02 14.82
C ILE A 56 -12.19 9.71 15.22
N ALA A 57 -11.45 9.11 16.17
CA ALA A 57 -10.16 9.63 16.62
C ALA A 57 -9.13 9.65 15.48
N SER A 58 -9.02 8.58 14.69
CA SER A 58 -8.07 8.47 13.59
C SER A 58 -8.36 9.45 12.46
N VAL A 59 -9.64 9.59 12.07
CA VAL A 59 -10.06 10.56 11.05
C VAL A 59 -9.75 11.97 11.52
N LEU A 60 -10.18 12.39 12.71
CA LEU A 60 -9.91 13.73 13.22
C LEU A 60 -8.41 14.02 13.39
N ALA A 61 -7.61 13.01 13.76
CA ALA A 61 -6.16 13.13 13.80
C ALA A 61 -5.55 13.37 12.41
N ILE A 62 -6.01 12.66 11.37
CA ILE A 62 -5.56 12.89 9.99
C ILE A 62 -5.98 14.27 9.49
N PHE A 63 -7.20 14.71 9.79
CA PHE A 63 -7.66 16.07 9.47
C PHE A 63 -6.86 17.15 10.23
N SER A 64 -6.22 16.82 11.36
CA SER A 64 -5.29 17.73 12.04
C SER A 64 -4.01 18.00 11.25
N LEU A 65 -3.53 17.01 10.49
CA LEU A 65 -2.41 17.17 9.56
C LEU A 65 -2.81 18.05 8.36
N LEU A 66 -3.96 17.75 7.73
CA LEU A 66 -4.46 18.54 6.58
C LEU A 66 -4.79 19.99 6.98
N GLY A 67 -5.39 20.17 8.16
CA GLY A 67 -5.76 21.50 8.66
C GLY A 67 -4.59 22.40 9.03
N LEU A 68 -3.34 21.91 9.01
CA LEU A 68 -2.14 22.76 9.14
C LEU A 68 -2.08 23.86 8.06
N LEU A 69 -2.49 23.53 6.83
CA LEU A 69 -2.58 24.51 5.73
C LEU A 69 -3.59 25.62 6.05
N VAL A 70 -4.69 25.24 6.70
CA VAL A 70 -5.76 26.17 7.06
C VAL A 70 -5.38 27.00 8.29
N ALA A 71 -4.73 26.38 9.29
CA ALA A 71 -4.18 27.09 10.43
C ALA A 71 -3.17 28.17 10.00
N ALA A 72 -2.32 27.88 9.00
CA ALA A 72 -1.39 28.86 8.45
C ALA A 72 -2.09 30.08 7.84
N LEU A 73 -3.22 29.88 7.19
CA LEU A 73 -4.02 30.97 6.63
C LEU A 73 -4.64 31.83 7.74
N PHE A 74 -5.23 31.22 8.79
CA PHE A 74 -5.81 31.99 9.90
C PHE A 74 -4.75 32.76 10.68
N VAL A 75 -3.60 32.14 10.96
CA VAL A 75 -2.49 32.80 11.65
C VAL A 75 -1.90 33.91 10.81
N SER A 76 -1.73 33.71 9.51
CA SER A 76 -1.20 34.74 8.61
C SER A 76 -2.15 35.94 8.50
N ASN A 77 -3.45 35.71 8.28
CA ASN A 77 -4.44 36.79 8.27
C ASN A 77 -4.51 37.51 9.63
N ALA A 78 -4.44 36.76 10.73
CA ALA A 78 -4.50 37.35 12.05
C ALA A 78 -3.25 38.17 12.41
N LEU A 79 -2.04 37.75 12.02
CA LEU A 79 -0.80 38.36 12.51
C LEU A 79 -0.05 39.19 11.46
N LEU A 80 -0.26 38.95 10.17
CA LEU A 80 0.49 39.59 9.08
C LEU A 80 -0.31 40.64 8.32
N ARG A 81 -1.65 40.64 8.42
CA ARG A 81 -2.51 41.56 7.65
C ARG A 81 -2.12 43.03 7.79
N ASP A 82 -1.83 43.49 9.01
CA ASP A 82 -1.47 44.90 9.23
C ASP A 82 -0.10 45.23 8.59
N PHE A 83 0.80 44.25 8.49
CA PHE A 83 2.10 44.43 7.82
C PHE A 83 1.96 44.41 6.29
N GLU A 84 1.11 43.55 5.73
CA GLU A 84 0.85 43.47 4.29
C GLU A 84 0.11 44.70 3.75
N LEU A 85 -0.87 45.20 4.49
CA LEU A 85 -1.63 46.39 4.13
C LEU A 85 -0.89 47.71 4.47
N GLY A 86 0.29 47.63 5.08
CA GLY A 86 1.07 48.81 5.48
C GLY A 86 0.44 49.62 6.63
N THR A 87 -0.55 49.06 7.36
CA THR A 87 -1.27 49.74 8.45
C THR A 87 -0.67 49.50 9.83
N ALA A 88 0.33 48.62 9.95
CA ALA A 88 1.00 48.30 11.20
C ALA A 88 1.55 49.54 11.93
N GLU A 89 2.04 50.53 11.19
CA GLU A 89 2.58 51.78 11.76
C GLU A 89 1.50 52.65 12.41
N LEU A 90 0.28 52.66 11.85
CA LEU A 90 -0.88 53.34 12.44
C LEU A 90 -1.32 52.67 13.74
N VAL A 91 -1.22 51.34 13.83
CA VAL A 91 -1.60 50.60 15.03
C VAL A 91 -0.55 50.76 16.13
N PHE A 92 0.74 50.63 15.82
CA PHE A 92 1.82 50.68 16.82
C PHE A 92 2.21 52.09 17.27
N SER A 93 1.67 53.14 16.65
CA SER A 93 1.78 54.53 17.13
C SER A 93 0.76 54.87 18.23
N THR A 94 -0.22 54.00 18.49
CA THR A 94 -1.20 54.14 19.57
C THR A 94 -0.68 53.50 20.88
N PRO A 95 -1.26 53.80 22.08
CA PRO A 95 -0.81 53.24 23.36
C PRO A 95 -1.15 51.74 23.57
N VAL A 96 -1.24 50.96 22.49
CA VAL A 96 -1.55 49.54 22.51
C VAL A 96 -0.36 48.72 23.03
N ARG A 97 -0.59 47.90 24.06
CA ARG A 97 0.41 46.98 24.59
C ARG A 97 0.59 45.79 23.64
N ARG A 98 1.84 45.35 23.44
CA ARG A 98 2.21 44.19 22.60
C ARG A 98 1.44 42.92 22.95
N ARG A 99 1.31 42.63 24.24
CA ARG A 99 0.56 41.47 24.76
C ARG A 99 -0.91 41.51 24.35
N ASP A 100 -1.51 42.71 24.35
CA ASP A 100 -2.94 42.87 24.11
C ASP A 100 -3.27 42.68 22.63
N TYR A 101 -2.37 43.12 21.75
CA TYR A 101 -2.44 42.93 20.30
C TYR A 101 -2.30 41.45 19.90
N LEU A 102 -1.23 40.79 20.34
CA LEU A 102 -0.93 39.40 19.99
C LEU A 102 -1.94 38.42 20.58
N ALA A 103 -2.24 38.52 21.89
CA ALA A 103 -3.12 37.57 22.56
C ALA A 103 -4.53 37.59 21.97
N GLY A 104 -5.06 38.77 21.63
CA GLY A 104 -6.37 38.89 21.00
C GLY A 104 -6.43 38.25 19.61
N ARG A 105 -5.41 38.47 18.78
CA ARG A 105 -5.33 37.94 17.40
C ARG A 105 -5.06 36.43 17.36
N ILE A 106 -4.16 35.92 18.21
CA ILE A 106 -3.90 34.48 18.34
C ILE A 106 -5.15 33.74 18.87
N ALA A 107 -5.83 34.30 19.88
CA ALA A 107 -7.06 33.72 20.39
C ALA A 107 -8.17 33.70 19.31
N ALA A 108 -8.26 34.72 18.46
CA ALA A 108 -9.19 34.72 17.32
C ALA A 108 -8.88 33.57 16.35
N ALA A 109 -7.60 33.39 15.98
CA ALA A 109 -7.19 32.31 15.08
C ALA A 109 -7.46 30.91 15.68
N LEU A 110 -7.23 30.71 16.99
CA LEU A 110 -7.53 29.45 17.69
C LEU A 110 -9.03 29.15 17.72
N ILE A 111 -9.88 30.15 17.97
CA ILE A 111 -11.34 29.97 17.97
C ILE A 111 -11.82 29.65 16.56
N ALA A 112 -11.35 30.37 15.54
CA ALA A 112 -11.70 30.09 14.15
C ALA A 112 -11.28 28.66 13.72
N GLY A 113 -10.07 28.24 14.10
CA GLY A 113 -9.60 26.87 13.89
C GLY A 113 -10.49 25.84 14.59
N THR A 114 -10.86 26.09 15.85
CA THR A 114 -11.76 25.20 16.61
C THR A 114 -13.13 25.09 15.96
N VAL A 115 -13.72 26.20 15.51
CA VAL A 115 -14.99 26.22 14.78
C VAL A 115 -14.91 25.37 13.51
N MET A 116 -13.82 25.45 12.75
CA MET A 116 -13.63 24.61 11.57
C MET A 116 -13.66 23.11 11.93
N TYR A 117 -12.95 22.68 12.97
CA TYR A 117 -12.98 21.27 13.39
C TYR A 117 -14.33 20.83 13.95
N LEU A 118 -15.11 21.73 14.55
CA LEU A 118 -16.50 21.45 14.93
C LEU A 118 -17.37 21.21 13.70
N VAL A 119 -17.18 21.97 12.61
CA VAL A 119 -17.89 21.75 11.34
C VAL A 119 -17.47 20.42 10.70
N ILE A 120 -16.19 20.05 10.76
CA ILE A 120 -15.68 18.75 10.30
C ILE A 120 -16.31 17.61 11.12
N ALA A 121 -16.27 17.71 12.46
CA ALA A 121 -16.86 16.74 13.36
C ALA A 121 -18.39 16.63 13.16
N LEU A 122 -19.07 17.74 12.84
CA LEU A 122 -20.48 17.74 12.47
C LEU A 122 -20.72 17.00 11.15
N GLY A 123 -19.89 17.23 10.12
CA GLY A 123 -19.95 16.45 8.87
C GLY A 123 -19.79 14.95 9.11
N MET A 124 -18.86 14.57 9.98
CA MET A 124 -18.66 13.18 10.42
C MET A 124 -19.87 12.64 11.20
N PHE A 125 -20.45 13.45 12.09
CA PHE A 125 -21.61 13.06 12.88
C PHE A 125 -22.87 12.90 12.03
N VAL A 126 -23.07 13.75 11.02
CA VAL A 126 -24.19 13.66 10.08
C VAL A 126 -24.07 12.43 9.18
N ALA A 127 -22.84 12.03 8.83
CA ALA A 127 -22.58 10.87 7.96
C ALA A 127 -23.27 9.59 8.45
N GLN A 128 -23.29 9.33 9.75
CA GLN A 128 -23.87 8.09 10.31
C GLN A 128 -25.41 7.99 10.15
N PHE A 129 -26.10 9.07 9.79
CA PHE A 129 -27.54 9.06 9.55
C PHE A 129 -27.91 8.83 8.08
N MET A 130 -26.91 8.62 7.21
CA MET A 130 -27.17 8.46 5.78
C MET A 130 -27.80 7.10 5.47
N PRO A 131 -28.91 7.07 4.69
CA PRO A 131 -29.72 5.87 4.51
C PRO A 131 -29.04 4.77 3.69
N TRP A 132 -27.98 5.10 2.94
CA TRP A 132 -27.21 4.14 2.14
C TRP A 132 -26.11 3.42 2.92
N ILE A 133 -25.90 3.76 4.20
CA ILE A 133 -24.96 3.03 5.07
C ILE A 133 -25.69 1.82 5.66
N ASP A 134 -25.04 0.66 5.58
CA ASP A 134 -25.53 -0.53 6.24
C ASP A 134 -25.56 -0.34 7.77
N GLN A 135 -26.73 -0.51 8.38
CA GLN A 135 -26.96 -0.33 9.82
C GLN A 135 -26.04 -1.21 10.67
N ALA A 136 -25.63 -2.39 10.19
CA ALA A 136 -24.71 -3.23 10.98
C ALA A 136 -23.26 -2.71 10.99
N ARG A 137 -22.94 -1.66 10.21
CA ARG A 137 -21.65 -0.95 10.29
C ARG A 137 -21.69 0.24 11.24
N LEU A 138 -22.82 0.48 11.90
CA LEU A 138 -23.02 1.57 12.84
C LEU A 138 -23.25 1.00 14.24
N GLY A 139 -22.42 1.44 15.17
CA GLY A 139 -22.63 1.25 16.59
C GLY A 139 -23.59 2.30 17.17
N PRO A 140 -23.81 2.27 18.49
CA PRO A 140 -24.61 3.28 19.17
C PRO A 140 -24.10 4.69 18.89
N VAL A 141 -25.02 5.61 18.62
CA VAL A 141 -24.68 7.03 18.42
C VAL A 141 -24.17 7.59 19.74
N ALA A 142 -22.88 7.96 19.77
CA ALA A 142 -22.23 8.52 20.94
C ALA A 142 -21.52 9.84 20.60
N LEU A 143 -21.75 10.87 21.40
CA LEU A 143 -21.04 12.16 21.27
C LEU A 143 -19.68 12.16 21.97
N LEU A 144 -19.50 11.28 22.96
CA LEU A 144 -18.28 11.22 23.77
C LEU A 144 -17.00 11.00 22.94
N PRO A 145 -16.96 10.11 21.91
CA PRO A 145 -15.77 9.94 21.09
C PRO A 145 -15.38 11.19 20.29
N TYR A 146 -16.35 11.97 19.81
CA TYR A 146 -16.08 13.23 19.13
C TYR A 146 -15.47 14.24 20.10
N LEU A 147 -16.06 14.39 21.29
CA LEU A 147 -15.55 15.30 22.31
C LEU A 147 -14.13 14.89 22.76
N TRP A 148 -13.92 13.60 23.01
CA TRP A 148 -12.61 13.06 23.37
C TRP A 148 -11.56 13.36 22.29
N SER A 149 -11.89 13.10 21.03
CA SER A 149 -10.98 13.33 19.90
C SER A 149 -10.68 14.82 19.70
N LEU A 150 -11.69 15.68 19.87
CA LEU A 150 -11.52 17.13 19.80
C LEU A 150 -10.60 17.65 20.92
N LEU A 151 -10.77 17.16 22.15
CA LEU A 151 -10.00 17.64 23.31
C LEU A 151 -8.60 17.04 23.40
N VAL A 152 -8.44 15.75 23.12
CA VAL A 152 -7.18 15.01 23.33
C VAL A 152 -6.26 15.09 22.10
N LEU A 153 -6.83 15.14 20.90
CA LEU A 153 -6.05 15.12 19.66
C LEU A 153 -6.06 16.49 18.97
N VAL A 154 -7.24 16.99 18.61
CA VAL A 154 -7.38 18.19 17.78
C VAL A 154 -6.91 19.44 18.51
N LEU A 155 -7.35 19.68 19.75
CA LEU A 155 -7.02 20.91 20.47
C LEU A 155 -5.51 21.05 20.76
N PRO A 156 -4.79 20.02 21.24
CA PRO A 156 -3.33 20.08 21.34
C PRO A 156 -2.65 20.32 19.99
N ASN A 157 -3.14 19.69 18.92
CA ASN A 157 -2.59 19.90 17.57
C ASN A 157 -2.83 21.33 17.09
N LEU A 158 -4.02 21.90 17.30
CA LEU A 158 -4.34 23.30 16.98
C LEU A 158 -3.46 24.28 17.76
N LEU A 159 -3.26 24.05 19.06
CA LEU A 159 -2.41 24.88 19.90
C LEU A 159 -0.96 24.86 19.40
N PHE A 160 -0.42 23.66 19.17
CA PHE A 160 0.95 23.49 18.69
C PHE A 160 1.16 24.13 17.32
N THR A 161 0.30 23.81 16.36
CA THR A 161 0.41 24.33 14.99
C THR A 161 0.24 25.84 14.96
N THR A 162 -0.72 26.39 15.70
CA THR A 162 -0.91 27.84 15.82
C THR A 162 0.31 28.50 16.46
N ALA A 163 0.90 27.92 17.52
CA ALA A 163 2.10 28.45 18.16
C ALA A 163 3.30 28.46 17.21
N LEU A 164 3.56 27.33 16.55
CA LEU A 164 4.64 27.18 15.57
C LEU A 164 4.53 28.22 14.44
N LEU A 165 3.34 28.35 13.86
CA LEU A 165 3.09 29.28 12.75
C LEU A 165 3.09 30.73 13.22
N SER A 166 2.70 31.01 14.47
CA SER A 166 2.78 32.35 15.04
C SER A 166 4.22 32.80 15.26
N VAL A 167 5.10 31.92 15.73
CA VAL A 167 6.55 32.20 15.84
C VAL A 167 7.11 32.54 14.46
N LEU A 168 6.80 31.73 13.44
CA LEU A 168 7.24 31.97 12.07
C LEU A 168 6.70 33.30 11.53
N ALA A 169 5.40 33.58 11.71
CA ALA A 169 4.78 34.82 11.25
C ALA A 169 5.42 36.05 11.89
N VAL A 170 5.60 36.05 13.22
CA VAL A 170 6.16 37.18 13.96
C VAL A 170 7.63 37.44 13.61
N THR A 171 8.42 36.38 13.44
CA THR A 171 9.86 36.49 13.17
C THR A 171 10.16 36.88 11.72
N THR A 172 9.40 36.34 10.76
CA THR A 172 9.65 36.55 9.32
C THR A 172 8.85 37.72 8.75
N ARG A 173 7.72 38.06 9.37
CA ARG A 173 6.76 39.09 8.91
C ARG A 173 6.36 38.91 7.45
N SER A 174 6.23 37.66 7.01
CA SER A 174 5.98 37.33 5.61
C SER A 174 5.16 36.06 5.51
N ILE A 175 4.04 36.13 4.79
CA ILE A 175 3.13 35.01 4.59
C ILE A 175 3.81 33.85 3.84
N LEU A 176 4.74 34.17 2.94
CA LEU A 176 5.52 33.21 2.18
C LEU A 176 6.33 32.29 3.10
N TRP A 177 6.97 32.84 4.13
CA TRP A 177 7.76 32.04 5.06
C TRP A 177 6.90 31.20 6.01
N VAL A 178 5.70 31.65 6.34
CA VAL A 178 4.72 30.84 7.08
C VAL A 178 4.32 29.61 6.26
N TYR A 179 3.98 29.79 4.98
CA TYR A 179 3.67 28.67 4.09
C TYR A 179 4.86 27.75 3.85
N ILE A 180 6.07 28.28 3.66
CA ILE A 180 7.28 27.45 3.61
C ILE A 180 7.42 26.62 4.88
N GLY A 181 7.19 27.21 6.06
CA GLY A 181 7.22 26.48 7.33
C GLY A 181 6.24 25.31 7.41
N VAL A 182 5.03 25.47 6.85
CA VAL A 182 4.05 24.38 6.72
C VAL A 182 4.60 23.26 5.84
N ILE A 183 5.17 23.59 4.68
CA ILE A 183 5.68 22.58 3.74
C ILE A 183 6.89 21.86 4.36
N VAL A 184 7.78 22.58 5.05
CA VAL A 184 8.88 22.02 5.82
C VAL A 184 8.35 21.05 6.87
N PHE A 185 7.28 21.40 7.59
CA PHE A 185 6.66 20.50 8.56
C PHE A 185 6.13 19.22 7.92
N PHE A 186 5.39 19.30 6.81
CA PHE A 186 4.90 18.11 6.08
C PHE A 186 6.03 17.17 5.67
N VAL A 187 7.12 17.75 5.17
CA VAL A 187 8.29 16.97 4.74
C VAL A 187 9.01 16.37 5.93
N LEU A 188 9.27 17.14 7.00
CA LEU A 188 9.88 16.60 8.21
C LEU A 188 9.02 15.50 8.85
N TYR A 189 7.70 15.64 8.80
CA TYR A 189 6.76 14.61 9.24
C TYR A 189 6.87 13.33 8.40
N GLY A 190 6.93 13.45 7.06
CA GLY A 190 7.15 12.34 6.14
C GLY A 190 8.52 11.67 6.30
N VAL A 191 9.58 12.47 6.41
CA VAL A 191 10.95 12.01 6.64
C VAL A 191 11.07 11.28 7.97
N SER A 192 10.52 11.85 9.03
CA SER A 192 10.42 11.20 10.34
C SER A 192 9.69 9.86 10.25
N ARG A 193 8.74 9.70 9.32
CA ARG A 193 8.00 8.44 9.17
C ARG A 193 8.87 7.37 8.54
N ALA A 194 9.63 7.72 7.50
CA ALA A 194 10.54 6.79 6.84
C ALA A 194 11.77 6.45 7.70
N LEU A 195 12.33 7.42 8.43
CA LEU A 195 13.52 7.20 9.25
C LEU A 195 13.25 6.42 10.54
N LEU A 196 12.07 6.60 11.14
CA LEU A 196 11.73 6.01 12.44
C LEU A 196 10.84 4.77 12.29
N SER A 197 10.69 4.20 11.09
CA SER A 197 9.87 3.01 10.84
C SER A 197 10.48 1.74 11.46
N ASP A 198 11.81 1.64 11.47
CA ASP A 198 12.57 0.48 11.96
C ASP A 198 13.37 0.79 13.23
N LEU A 199 13.07 1.88 13.93
CA LEU A 199 13.72 2.11 15.21
C LEU A 199 13.20 1.12 16.24
N ASP A 200 14.11 0.33 16.81
CA ASP A 200 13.84 -0.52 17.98
C ASP A 200 13.22 0.27 19.14
N ASN A 201 13.47 1.59 19.20
CA ASN A 201 12.93 2.46 20.23
C ASN A 201 11.62 3.14 19.80
N VAL A 202 10.51 2.43 20.04
CA VAL A 202 9.13 2.91 19.80
C VAL A 202 8.84 4.24 20.50
N TRP A 203 9.45 4.52 21.66
CA TRP A 203 9.25 5.79 22.38
C TRP A 203 9.77 6.99 21.59
N VAL A 204 10.95 6.88 21.00
CA VAL A 204 11.51 7.97 20.19
C VAL A 204 10.63 8.22 18.97
N ALA A 205 10.23 7.16 18.27
CA ALA A 205 9.33 7.26 17.12
C ALA A 205 7.99 7.92 17.48
N THR A 206 7.47 7.58 18.67
CA THR A 206 6.16 8.05 19.14
C THR A 206 6.20 9.48 19.67
N LEU A 207 7.24 9.86 20.43
CA LEU A 207 7.38 11.22 20.96
C LEU A 207 7.74 12.24 19.89
N SER A 208 8.43 11.81 18.82
CA SER A 208 8.81 12.67 17.70
C SER A 208 7.64 13.09 16.81
N ASP A 209 6.44 12.52 17.00
CA ASP A 209 5.23 12.89 16.25
C ASP A 209 4.44 13.99 16.98
N PRO A 210 4.49 15.26 16.52
CA PRO A 210 3.73 16.36 17.10
C PRO A 210 2.21 16.21 17.01
N LEU A 211 1.70 15.48 16.02
CA LEU A 211 0.26 15.33 15.81
C LEU A 211 -0.34 14.16 16.61
N GLY A 212 0.51 13.28 17.16
CA GLY A 212 0.09 12.18 18.02
C GLY A 212 -0.58 11.02 17.26
N ILE A 213 -0.49 11.00 15.93
CA ILE A 213 -1.05 9.94 15.08
C ILE A 213 -0.31 8.61 15.36
N ARG A 214 1.02 8.64 15.50
CA ARG A 214 1.82 7.46 15.89
C ARG A 214 1.56 7.03 17.30
N ALA A 215 1.39 7.97 18.22
CA ALA A 215 1.04 7.65 19.60
C ALA A 215 -0.31 6.93 19.66
N LEU A 216 -1.29 7.42 18.90
CA LEU A 216 -2.58 6.76 18.75
C LEU A 216 -2.42 5.38 18.09
N SER A 217 -1.72 5.26 16.98
CA SER A 217 -1.56 3.98 16.27
C SER A 217 -0.84 2.93 17.11
N GLN A 218 0.21 3.31 17.86
CA GLN A 218 0.93 2.41 18.76
C GLN A 218 0.07 2.00 19.96
N THR A 219 -0.78 2.90 20.47
CA THR A 219 -1.75 2.57 21.53
C THR A 219 -2.79 1.54 21.05
N LEU A 220 -3.16 1.60 19.76
CA LEU A 220 -4.17 0.73 19.14
C LEU A 220 -3.61 -0.50 18.43
N ARG A 221 -2.28 -0.68 18.40
CA ARG A 221 -1.57 -1.63 17.52
C ARG A 221 -2.12 -3.05 17.61
N TYR A 222 -2.30 -3.54 18.84
CA TYR A 222 -2.77 -4.91 19.12
C TYR A 222 -4.22 -4.98 19.59
N TRP A 223 -5.02 -3.93 19.36
CA TRP A 223 -6.44 -3.93 19.72
C TRP A 223 -7.26 -4.82 18.79
N SER A 224 -8.14 -5.63 19.39
CA SER A 224 -9.15 -6.40 18.64
C SER A 224 -10.20 -5.48 18.00
N ALA A 225 -10.97 -6.02 17.05
CA ALA A 225 -12.06 -5.28 16.43
C ALA A 225 -13.10 -4.79 17.47
N GLU A 226 -13.42 -5.62 18.47
CA GLU A 226 -14.33 -5.24 19.55
C GLU A 226 -13.76 -4.10 20.41
N GLN A 227 -12.48 -4.16 20.79
CA GLN A 227 -11.83 -3.09 21.54
C GLN A 227 -11.88 -1.77 20.76
N ARG A 228 -11.60 -1.81 19.45
CA ARG A 228 -11.70 -0.65 18.56
C ARG A 228 -13.12 -0.07 18.48
N ASN A 229 -14.14 -0.93 18.52
CA ASN A 229 -15.54 -0.54 18.41
C ASN A 229 -16.12 0.07 19.69
N LEU A 230 -15.69 -0.40 20.87
CA LEU A 230 -16.34 -0.05 22.14
C LEU A 230 -15.50 0.85 23.05
N GLN A 231 -14.16 0.80 22.95
CA GLN A 231 -13.29 1.47 23.90
C GLN A 231 -12.75 2.79 23.35
N LEU A 232 -12.60 3.76 24.26
CA LEU A 232 -11.84 4.98 23.97
C LEU A 232 -10.35 4.72 24.16
N PRO A 233 -9.47 5.28 23.30
CA PRO A 233 -8.03 5.13 23.49
C PRO A 233 -7.62 5.66 24.88
N PRO A 234 -6.92 4.87 25.70
CA PRO A 234 -6.54 5.29 27.04
C PRO A 234 -5.51 6.43 26.98
N LEU A 235 -5.70 7.46 27.81
CA LEU A 235 -4.76 8.57 27.94
C LEU A 235 -3.62 8.20 28.89
N THR A 236 -2.86 7.17 28.53
CA THR A 236 -1.74 6.64 29.32
C THR A 236 -0.54 6.34 28.42
N GLY A 237 0.62 6.08 29.02
CA GLY A 237 1.84 5.66 28.30
C GLY A 237 2.21 6.62 27.17
N TYR A 238 2.25 6.08 25.94
CA TYR A 238 2.62 6.80 24.73
C TYR A 238 1.79 8.05 24.46
N LEU A 239 0.46 7.95 24.56
CA LEU A 239 -0.42 9.07 24.22
C LEU A 239 -0.26 10.20 25.23
N LEU A 240 -0.30 9.92 26.54
CA LEU A 240 -0.15 10.93 27.57
C LEU A 240 1.21 11.64 27.48
N ALA A 241 2.31 10.89 27.38
CA ALA A 241 3.65 11.45 27.30
C ALA A 241 3.82 12.35 26.06
N ASN A 242 3.29 11.91 24.93
CA ASN A 242 3.31 12.69 23.69
C ASN A 242 2.48 13.98 23.83
N ARG A 243 1.24 13.92 24.33
CA ARG A 243 0.39 15.10 24.51
C ARG A 243 0.99 16.09 25.51
N ALA A 244 1.56 15.61 26.61
CA ALA A 244 2.24 16.45 27.60
C ALA A 244 3.46 17.18 26.99
N LEU A 245 4.30 16.47 26.23
CA LEU A 245 5.47 17.03 25.57
C LEU A 245 5.09 18.16 24.60
N TRP A 246 4.12 17.92 23.72
CA TRP A 246 3.77 18.89 22.68
C TRP A 246 2.90 20.04 23.18
N LEU A 247 2.10 19.84 24.24
CA LEU A 247 1.48 20.95 24.97
C LEU A 247 2.54 21.83 25.65
N GLY A 248 3.55 21.22 26.29
CA GLY A 248 4.68 21.94 26.86
C GLY A 248 5.44 22.75 25.80
N MET A 249 5.74 22.13 24.66
CA MET A 249 6.37 22.80 23.51
C MET A 249 5.51 23.94 22.96
N SER A 250 4.19 23.78 22.90
CA SER A 250 3.26 24.85 22.51
C SER A 250 3.37 26.07 23.43
N GLY A 251 3.45 25.84 24.74
CA GLY A 251 3.67 26.90 25.73
C GLY A 251 4.99 27.64 25.52
N VAL A 252 6.07 26.91 25.24
CA VAL A 252 7.39 27.49 24.93
C VAL A 252 7.34 28.32 23.64
N LEU A 253 6.69 27.82 22.58
CA LEU A 253 6.56 28.53 21.30
C LEU A 253 5.68 29.78 21.42
N PHE A 254 4.60 29.74 22.20
CA PHE A 254 3.82 30.95 22.49
C PHE A 254 4.65 31.96 23.28
N ALA A 255 5.37 31.53 24.33
CA ALA A 255 6.27 32.42 25.08
C ALA A 255 7.33 33.06 24.16
N ALA A 256 7.91 32.27 23.24
CA ALA A 256 8.83 32.76 22.21
C ALA A 256 8.14 33.76 21.26
N THR A 257 6.89 33.52 20.85
CA THR A 257 6.11 34.46 20.03
C THR A 257 5.99 35.82 20.71
N PHE A 258 5.63 35.85 22.00
CA PHE A 258 5.52 37.09 22.76
C PHE A 258 6.88 37.77 22.99
N ALA A 259 7.95 37.00 23.20
CA ALA A 259 9.30 37.52 23.42
C ALA A 259 9.95 38.08 22.14
N LEU A 260 9.74 37.43 21.00
CA LEU A 260 10.32 37.79 19.70
C LEU A 260 9.53 38.88 18.98
N PHE A 261 8.28 39.14 19.37
CA PHE A 261 7.47 40.18 18.75
C PHE A 261 7.99 41.58 19.04
N ARG A 262 8.35 42.28 17.96
CA ARG A 262 8.82 43.67 17.99
C ARG A 262 7.82 44.57 17.29
N THR A 263 7.62 45.77 17.83
CA THR A 263 6.78 46.83 17.26
C THR A 263 7.54 47.75 16.29
N GLU A 264 8.83 47.49 16.07
CA GLU A 264 9.73 48.32 15.25
C GLU A 264 9.62 48.00 13.75
N ARG A 265 9.92 49.00 12.91
CA ARG A 265 9.86 48.95 11.43
C ARG A 265 10.76 47.86 10.84
N SER A 266 10.26 47.06 9.89
CA SER A 266 11.10 46.18 9.07
C SER A 266 12.11 47.03 8.27
N GLY A 267 13.41 46.82 8.50
CA GLY A 267 14.50 47.59 7.86
C GLY A 267 15.23 48.59 8.77
N THR A 268 14.79 48.80 10.02
CA THR A 268 15.51 49.63 11.01
C THR A 268 16.57 48.85 11.81
N ARG A 269 17.16 47.81 11.22
CA ARG A 269 18.40 47.27 11.77
C ARG A 269 19.47 48.32 11.49
N ARG A 270 19.84 49.10 12.50
CA ARG A 270 21.08 49.88 12.48
C ARG A 270 22.20 48.85 12.20
N ARG A 271 22.61 48.73 10.93
CA ARG A 271 23.81 47.98 10.55
C ARG A 271 24.93 48.67 11.34
N ARG A 272 25.39 48.05 12.43
CA ARG A 272 26.61 48.50 13.11
C ARG A 272 27.71 48.43 12.04
N GLY A 273 28.16 49.59 11.58
CA GLY A 273 29.18 49.73 10.53
C GLY A 273 28.72 50.33 9.19
N VAL A 274 27.46 50.74 9.02
CA VAL A 274 27.09 51.56 7.84
C VAL A 274 26.56 52.90 8.32
N ALA A 275 27.33 53.95 8.05
CA ALA A 275 26.92 55.33 8.28
C ALA A 275 25.57 55.59 7.57
N PRO A 276 24.71 56.45 8.12
CA PRO A 276 23.52 56.88 7.38
C PRO A 276 24.02 57.49 6.08
N ALA A 277 23.61 56.94 4.93
CA ALA A 277 23.71 57.69 3.70
C ALA A 277 22.84 58.93 3.93
N ALA A 278 23.49 60.08 4.12
CA ALA A 278 22.81 61.36 4.14
C ALA A 278 21.92 61.41 2.91
N SER A 279 20.64 61.66 3.11
CA SER A 279 19.75 62.05 2.03
C SER A 279 20.33 63.33 1.43
N SER A 280 21.12 63.19 0.37
CA SER A 280 21.51 64.32 -0.45
C SER A 280 20.22 64.81 -1.09
N SER A 281 19.64 65.86 -0.51
CA SER A 281 18.83 66.81 -1.26
C SER A 281 19.76 67.50 -2.27
N ALA A 282 20.19 66.76 -3.28
CA ALA A 282 20.73 67.34 -4.47
C ALA A 282 19.55 68.07 -5.12
N GLN A 283 19.58 69.40 -5.07
CA GLN A 283 18.82 70.20 -6.02
C GLN A 283 19.07 69.59 -7.39
N ALA A 284 17.99 69.18 -8.05
CA ALA A 284 18.05 68.69 -9.41
C ALA A 284 18.59 69.81 -10.29
N ALA A 285 19.90 69.79 -10.56
CA ALA A 285 20.44 70.48 -11.70
C ALA A 285 19.70 69.91 -12.91
N SER A 286 18.94 70.76 -13.59
CA SER A 286 18.28 70.44 -14.84
C SER A 286 19.36 70.17 -15.89
N VAL A 287 19.90 68.96 -15.91
CA VAL A 287 20.68 68.46 -17.03
C VAL A 287 19.69 68.37 -18.18
N ARG A 288 19.84 69.28 -19.16
CA ARG A 288 19.19 69.11 -20.46
C ARG A 288 19.75 67.82 -21.05
N VAL A 289 18.99 66.74 -20.90
CA VAL A 289 19.24 65.51 -21.62
C VAL A 289 19.01 65.84 -23.09
N ASN A 290 20.10 65.88 -23.87
CA ASN A 290 19.98 65.81 -25.32
C ASN A 290 19.41 64.43 -25.64
N THR A 291 18.08 64.34 -25.70
CA THR A 291 17.39 63.16 -26.18
C THR A 291 17.68 63.06 -27.67
N THR A 292 18.73 62.32 -28.04
CA THR A 292 18.78 61.69 -29.36
C THR A 292 17.53 60.82 -29.45
N ARG A 293 16.53 61.28 -30.21
CA ARG A 293 15.39 60.45 -30.61
C ARG A 293 15.97 59.29 -31.43
N LEU A 294 16.24 58.17 -30.78
CA LEU A 294 16.43 56.90 -31.46
C LEU A 294 15.09 56.59 -32.14
N SER A 295 14.98 56.88 -33.44
CA SER A 295 13.85 56.45 -34.25
C SER A 295 14.00 54.94 -34.50
N VAL A 296 13.65 54.14 -33.50
CA VAL A 296 13.50 52.69 -33.69
C VAL A 296 12.14 52.49 -34.34
N THR A 297 12.11 52.02 -35.58
CA THR A 297 10.88 51.54 -36.21
C THR A 297 10.56 50.15 -35.63
N PRO A 298 9.49 50.01 -34.83
CA PRO A 298 9.15 48.71 -34.26
C PRO A 298 8.65 47.78 -35.36
N ALA A 299 9.33 46.64 -35.56
CA ALA A 299 8.88 45.59 -36.47
C ALA A 299 8.05 44.56 -35.69
N PHE A 300 6.79 44.34 -36.06
CA PHE A 300 5.90 43.37 -35.42
C PHE A 300 5.71 42.12 -36.29
N SER A 301 6.79 41.37 -36.49
CA SER A 301 6.81 40.11 -37.24
C SER A 301 6.63 38.88 -36.33
N ALA A 302 6.36 37.72 -36.93
CA ALA A 302 6.38 36.44 -36.21
C ALA A 302 7.74 36.17 -35.53
N SER A 303 8.85 36.57 -36.16
CA SER A 303 10.20 36.46 -35.56
C SER A 303 10.36 37.33 -34.31
N THR A 304 9.67 38.47 -34.24
CA THR A 304 9.65 39.33 -33.05
C THR A 304 8.90 38.66 -31.90
N ALA A 305 7.74 38.05 -32.17
CA ALA A 305 6.97 37.31 -31.17
C ALA A 305 7.75 36.09 -30.62
N ILE A 306 8.49 35.35 -31.47
CA ILE A 306 9.35 34.24 -31.03
C ILE A 306 10.49 34.75 -30.13
N ARG A 307 11.14 35.86 -30.48
CA ARG A 307 12.19 36.47 -29.62
C ARG A 307 11.62 36.93 -28.29
N GLN A 308 10.44 37.55 -28.29
CA GLN A 308 9.71 37.93 -27.06
C GLN A 308 9.41 36.70 -26.20
N LEU A 309 8.94 35.60 -26.80
CA LEU A 309 8.69 34.33 -26.11
C LEU A 309 9.97 33.77 -25.47
N LEU A 310 11.08 33.66 -26.22
CA LEU A 310 12.33 33.13 -25.67
C LEU A 310 12.84 33.98 -24.49
N ARG A 311 12.68 35.31 -24.57
CA ARG A 311 13.02 36.23 -23.47
C ARG A 311 12.09 36.04 -22.28
N GLN A 312 10.78 35.88 -22.51
CA GLN A 312 9.80 35.62 -21.46
C GLN A 312 10.07 34.29 -20.76
N ILE A 313 10.28 33.20 -21.51
CA ILE A 313 10.63 31.87 -20.99
C ILE A 313 11.88 31.99 -20.11
N ARG A 314 12.94 32.62 -20.61
CA ARG A 314 14.18 32.82 -19.84
C ARG A 314 13.93 33.63 -18.57
N PHE A 315 13.15 34.71 -18.65
CA PHE A 315 12.85 35.59 -17.52
C PHE A 315 12.04 34.87 -16.43
N ASP A 316 10.96 34.18 -16.80
CA ASP A 316 10.11 33.47 -15.85
C ASP A 316 10.81 32.24 -15.29
N THR A 317 11.48 31.45 -16.12
CA THR A 317 12.22 30.27 -15.68
C THR A 317 13.35 30.64 -14.74
N LEU A 318 14.20 31.62 -15.07
CA LEU A 318 15.27 32.06 -14.16
C LEU A 318 14.70 32.70 -12.89
N GLY A 319 13.58 33.43 -13.00
CA GLY A 319 12.89 34.00 -11.85
C GLY A 319 12.42 32.92 -10.87
N VAL A 320 11.87 31.82 -11.37
CA VAL A 320 11.44 30.67 -10.54
C VAL A 320 12.63 29.89 -10.00
N LEU A 321 13.54 29.45 -10.86
CA LEU A 321 14.65 28.57 -10.46
C LEU A 321 15.63 29.25 -9.48
N ARG A 322 15.76 30.59 -9.52
CA ARG A 322 16.56 31.36 -8.56
C ARG A 322 15.77 31.80 -7.32
N SER A 323 14.47 31.54 -7.28
CA SER A 323 13.64 31.90 -6.13
C SER A 323 14.01 31.03 -4.93
N ALA A 324 14.05 31.64 -3.74
CA ALA A 324 14.26 30.89 -2.49
C ALA A 324 13.20 29.78 -2.29
N PRO A 325 11.90 30.00 -2.57
CA PRO A 325 10.90 28.93 -2.51
C PRO A 325 11.23 27.72 -3.38
N PHE A 326 11.79 27.92 -4.58
CA PHE A 326 12.08 26.80 -5.48
C PHE A 326 13.15 25.89 -4.89
N VAL A 327 14.25 26.49 -4.43
CA VAL A 327 15.36 25.75 -3.80
C VAL A 327 14.87 25.02 -2.56
N VAL A 328 14.07 25.68 -1.71
CA VAL A 328 13.51 25.04 -0.52
C VAL A 328 12.61 23.87 -0.90
N LEU A 329 11.67 24.05 -1.83
CA LEU A 329 10.76 22.99 -2.27
C LEU A 329 11.50 21.81 -2.91
N LEU A 330 12.55 22.08 -3.68
CA LEU A 330 13.41 21.05 -4.27
C LEU A 330 14.12 20.24 -3.18
N MET A 331 14.75 20.93 -2.22
CA MET A 331 15.43 20.29 -1.09
C MET A 331 14.45 19.46 -0.26
N LEU A 332 13.22 19.92 -0.08
CA LEU A 332 12.17 19.20 0.63
C LEU A 332 11.67 17.97 -0.16
N GLY A 333 11.54 18.08 -1.48
CA GLY A 333 11.26 16.94 -2.35
C GLY A 333 12.34 15.87 -2.24
N LEU A 334 13.61 16.27 -2.30
CA LEU A 334 14.75 15.37 -2.11
C LEU A 334 14.81 14.79 -0.69
N ALA A 335 14.52 15.60 0.32
CA ALA A 335 14.47 15.15 1.71
C ALA A 335 13.39 14.08 1.91
N ASN A 336 12.24 14.18 1.24
CA ASN A 336 11.20 13.14 1.26
C ASN A 336 11.62 11.88 0.48
N PHE A 337 12.28 12.07 -0.66
CA PHE A 337 12.71 10.99 -1.54
C PHE A 337 13.84 10.13 -0.92
N ILE A 338 14.89 10.74 -0.37
CA ILE A 338 16.11 10.02 0.07
C ILE A 338 15.79 8.94 1.12
N PRO A 339 15.07 9.21 2.22
CA PRO A 339 14.69 8.18 3.18
C PRO A 339 13.80 7.12 2.56
N THR A 340 12.86 7.51 1.70
CA THR A 340 12.00 6.56 1.00
C THR A 340 12.84 5.61 0.12
N ALA A 341 13.79 6.12 -0.66
CA ALA A 341 14.69 5.27 -1.45
C ALA A 341 15.61 4.38 -0.59
N LEU A 342 15.98 4.82 0.61
CA LEU A 342 16.88 4.07 1.51
C LEU A 342 16.15 2.98 2.31
N PHE A 343 14.90 3.22 2.70
CA PHE A 343 14.17 2.39 3.68
C PHE A 343 12.91 1.68 3.12
N ASN A 344 12.39 2.06 1.95
CA ASN A 344 11.03 1.66 1.51
C ASN A 344 10.92 0.30 0.78
N ALA A 345 11.81 -0.66 1.05
CA ALA A 345 11.70 -2.00 0.48
C ALA A 345 12.46 -3.00 1.36
N ARG A 346 11.90 -3.29 2.54
CA ARG A 346 12.44 -4.28 3.47
C ARG A 346 11.45 -5.43 3.66
N MET A 347 11.94 -6.66 3.69
CA MET A 347 11.15 -7.84 4.02
C MET A 347 11.79 -8.53 5.23
N TYR A 348 11.03 -8.66 6.33
CA TYR A 348 11.54 -9.13 7.63
C TYR A 348 12.76 -8.32 8.15
N GLY A 349 12.81 -7.02 7.85
CA GLY A 349 13.91 -6.12 8.21
C GLY A 349 15.06 -6.09 7.20
N THR A 350 15.15 -7.07 6.31
CA THR A 350 16.22 -7.20 5.30
C THR A 350 15.94 -6.31 4.10
N ALA A 351 16.93 -5.52 3.69
CA ALA A 351 16.81 -4.62 2.55
C ALA A 351 16.86 -5.36 1.20
N VAL A 352 16.39 -4.69 0.15
CA VAL A 352 16.63 -5.10 -1.25
C VAL A 352 17.68 -4.21 -1.90
N LEU A 353 18.29 -4.72 -2.97
CA LEU A 353 19.21 -3.98 -3.81
C LEU A 353 18.50 -2.79 -4.46
N PRO A 354 19.14 -1.61 -4.57
CA PRO A 354 18.53 -0.41 -5.11
C PRO A 354 18.50 -0.44 -6.65
N VAL A 355 17.81 -1.43 -7.23
CA VAL A 355 17.64 -1.53 -8.68
C VAL A 355 16.90 -0.30 -9.24
N THR A 356 17.17 0.04 -10.50
CA THR A 356 16.69 1.30 -11.11
C THR A 356 15.17 1.41 -11.09
N SER A 357 14.46 0.30 -11.32
CA SER A 357 13.00 0.20 -11.27
C SER A 357 12.43 0.61 -9.90
N LEU A 358 13.00 0.10 -8.79
CA LEU A 358 12.60 0.45 -7.43
C LEU A 358 12.94 1.90 -7.07
N MET A 359 14.09 2.41 -7.51
CA MET A 359 14.45 3.82 -7.29
C MET A 359 13.47 4.76 -7.98
N LEU A 360 13.05 4.44 -9.21
CA LEU A 360 12.03 5.18 -9.94
C LEU A 360 10.66 5.09 -9.29
N GLN A 361 10.27 3.93 -8.78
CA GLN A 361 9.02 3.77 -8.03
C GLN A 361 9.05 4.62 -6.74
N ALA A 362 10.14 4.57 -5.98
CA ALA A 362 10.33 5.39 -4.79
C ALA A 362 10.27 6.89 -5.13
N LEU A 363 10.87 7.30 -6.25
CA LEU A 363 10.86 8.68 -6.73
C LEU A 363 9.45 9.14 -7.12
N GLN A 364 8.73 8.34 -7.92
CA GLN A 364 7.35 8.63 -8.32
C GLN A 364 6.42 8.73 -7.10
N ASN A 365 6.52 7.79 -6.15
CA ASN A 365 5.73 7.82 -4.92
C ASN A 365 6.04 9.05 -4.05
N SER A 366 7.32 9.44 -3.96
CA SER A 366 7.76 10.59 -3.16
C SER A 366 7.35 11.93 -3.77
N TYR A 367 7.29 12.02 -5.10
CA TYR A 367 6.98 13.24 -5.83
C TYR A 367 5.50 13.40 -6.18
N SER A 368 4.71 12.32 -6.21
CA SER A 368 3.32 12.30 -6.66
C SER A 368 2.49 13.47 -6.11
N PHE A 369 2.32 13.57 -4.79
CA PHE A 369 1.52 14.65 -4.21
C PHE A 369 2.28 15.98 -4.11
N LEU A 370 3.56 15.93 -3.77
CA LEU A 370 4.38 17.13 -3.56
C LEU A 370 4.51 17.96 -4.82
N LEU A 371 4.78 17.32 -5.97
CA LEU A 371 4.99 18.01 -7.23
C LEU A 371 3.67 18.58 -7.79
N ILE A 372 2.52 17.95 -7.52
CA ILE A 372 1.20 18.55 -7.81
C ILE A 372 1.03 19.87 -7.04
N ILE A 373 1.35 19.90 -5.74
CA ILE A 373 1.29 21.15 -4.93
C ILE A 373 2.27 22.20 -5.46
N VAL A 374 3.51 21.81 -5.77
CA VAL A 374 4.55 22.72 -6.28
C VAL A 374 4.08 23.38 -7.58
N VAL A 375 3.60 22.58 -8.53
CA VAL A 375 3.16 23.10 -9.83
C VAL A 375 1.89 23.94 -9.68
N LEU A 376 0.95 23.55 -8.80
CA LEU A 376 -0.20 24.37 -8.44
C LEU A 376 0.23 25.74 -7.90
N PHE A 377 1.12 25.75 -6.90
CA PHE A 377 1.63 26.96 -6.29
C PHE A 377 2.25 27.89 -7.32
N TYR A 378 3.19 27.38 -8.12
CA TYR A 378 3.87 28.16 -9.16
C TYR A 378 2.94 28.61 -10.28
N ALA A 379 1.88 27.88 -10.62
CA ALA A 379 0.91 28.33 -11.61
C ALA A 379 0.22 29.63 -11.13
N GLY A 380 -0.16 29.71 -9.85
CA GLY A 380 -0.71 30.93 -9.27
C GLY A 380 0.33 32.05 -9.12
N GLU A 381 1.52 31.76 -8.60
CA GLU A 381 2.59 32.77 -8.45
C GLU A 381 3.00 33.37 -9.80
N LEU A 382 3.17 32.56 -10.85
CA LEU A 382 3.55 33.03 -12.18
C LEU A 382 2.47 33.92 -12.81
N VAL A 383 1.18 33.59 -12.68
CA VAL A 383 0.09 34.39 -13.25
C VAL A 383 -0.04 35.74 -12.55
N TRP A 384 0.16 35.77 -11.23
CA TRP A 384 -0.08 36.96 -10.40
C TRP A 384 1.18 37.76 -10.06
N LYS A 385 2.36 37.32 -10.53
CA LYS A 385 3.67 37.93 -10.25
C LYS A 385 3.70 39.43 -10.57
N GLU A 386 3.22 39.83 -11.74
CA GLU A 386 3.29 41.24 -12.18
C GLU A 386 2.36 42.13 -11.36
N ARG A 387 1.16 41.65 -11.01
CA ARG A 387 0.19 42.37 -10.17
C ARG A 387 0.66 42.50 -8.73
N SER A 388 1.26 41.43 -8.20
CA SER A 388 1.78 41.42 -6.82
C SER A 388 2.96 42.38 -6.65
N ASN A 389 3.69 42.68 -7.73
CA ASN A 389 4.76 43.66 -7.76
C ASN A 389 4.32 45.04 -8.29
N HIS A 390 3.03 45.25 -8.55
CA HIS A 390 2.46 46.48 -9.12
C HIS A 390 3.10 46.94 -10.45
N THR A 391 3.54 45.99 -11.28
CA THR A 391 4.11 46.25 -12.61
C THR A 391 3.18 45.86 -13.75
N ASP A 392 1.99 45.36 -13.44
CA ASP A 392 0.99 44.87 -14.40
C ASP A 392 0.56 45.95 -15.40
N GLY A 393 0.41 47.21 -14.97
CA GLY A 393 0.10 48.32 -15.86
C GLY A 393 1.18 48.59 -16.92
N ILE A 394 2.45 48.32 -16.60
CA ILE A 394 3.57 48.46 -17.55
C ILE A 394 3.58 47.29 -18.53
N THR A 395 3.39 46.06 -18.04
CA THR A 395 3.42 44.86 -18.87
C THR A 395 2.22 44.76 -19.82
N ASP A 396 1.04 45.19 -19.37
CA ASP A 396 -0.19 45.15 -20.16
C ASP A 396 -0.19 46.17 -21.32
N ALA A 397 0.58 47.25 -21.18
CA ALA A 397 0.76 48.25 -22.22
C ALA A 397 1.77 47.82 -23.32
N MET A 398 2.51 46.73 -23.12
CA MET A 398 3.50 46.28 -24.11
C MET A 398 2.83 45.64 -25.33
N PRO A 399 3.35 45.87 -26.56
CA PRO A 399 2.84 45.27 -27.79
C PRO A 399 3.32 43.82 -27.94
N VAL A 400 2.93 42.96 -26.98
CA VAL A 400 3.20 41.53 -26.96
C VAL A 400 1.89 40.80 -27.24
N PRO A 401 1.83 39.71 -28.03
CA PRO A 401 0.62 38.90 -28.17
C PRO A 401 0.22 38.17 -26.87
N ASP A 402 -1.07 37.93 -26.62
CA ASP A 402 -1.57 37.29 -25.37
C ASP A 402 -1.07 35.85 -25.16
N TRP A 403 -0.81 35.11 -26.25
CA TRP A 403 -0.32 33.73 -26.15
C TRP A 403 1.14 33.64 -25.66
N VAL A 404 1.93 34.72 -25.83
CA VAL A 404 3.35 34.75 -25.45
C VAL A 404 3.56 34.65 -23.92
N PRO A 405 2.93 35.50 -23.07
CA PRO A 405 3.08 35.37 -21.62
C PRO A 405 2.46 34.07 -21.08
N LEU A 406 1.35 33.61 -21.66
CA LEU A 406 0.73 32.34 -21.26
C LEU A 406 1.66 31.15 -21.55
N LEU A 407 2.18 31.05 -22.77
CA LEU A 407 3.10 29.97 -23.15
C LEU A 407 4.43 30.08 -22.39
N GLY A 408 4.95 31.30 -22.18
CA GLY A 408 6.14 31.54 -21.37
C GLY A 408 6.00 31.01 -19.95
N LYS A 409 4.87 31.28 -19.30
CA LYS A 409 4.56 30.78 -17.94
C LYS A 409 4.32 29.28 -17.92
N PHE A 410 3.64 28.72 -18.94
CA PHE A 410 3.48 27.27 -19.06
C PHE A 410 4.82 26.55 -19.23
N VAL A 411 5.71 27.02 -20.11
CA VAL A 411 7.05 26.46 -20.29
C VAL A 411 7.91 26.61 -19.02
N ALA A 412 7.75 27.71 -18.27
CA ALA A 412 8.41 27.85 -16.97
C ALA A 412 7.94 26.77 -15.97
N LEU A 413 6.66 26.39 -15.96
CA LEU A 413 6.17 25.24 -15.18
C LEU A 413 6.77 23.91 -15.64
N LEU A 414 6.92 23.70 -16.95
CA LEU A 414 7.60 22.51 -17.49
C LEU A 414 9.06 22.44 -17.03
N ALA A 415 9.75 23.59 -17.00
CA ALA A 415 11.12 23.66 -16.50
C ALA A 415 11.23 23.34 -15.00
N VAL A 416 10.22 23.74 -14.19
CA VAL A 416 10.13 23.34 -12.77
C VAL A 416 10.01 21.82 -12.66
N ILE A 417 9.08 21.20 -13.39
CA ILE A 417 8.88 19.74 -13.38
C ILE A 417 10.16 19.03 -13.79
N ALA A 418 10.77 19.43 -14.92
CA ALA A 418 12.01 18.83 -15.42
C ALA A 418 13.17 18.95 -14.42
N SER A 419 13.28 20.08 -13.72
CA SER A 419 14.33 20.30 -12.72
C SER A 419 14.16 19.39 -11.51
N PHE A 420 12.93 19.22 -11.02
CA PHE A 420 12.63 18.28 -9.92
C PHE A 420 12.97 16.85 -10.31
N GLN A 421 12.52 16.42 -11.50
CA GLN A 421 12.76 15.06 -12.00
C GLN A 421 14.25 14.79 -12.21
N LEU A 422 14.98 15.74 -12.79
CA LEU A 422 16.42 15.62 -13.00
C LEU A 422 17.18 15.53 -11.67
N ALA A 423 16.86 16.38 -10.70
CA ALA A 423 17.48 16.32 -9.37
C ALA A 423 17.19 14.98 -8.67
N GLY A 424 15.96 14.49 -8.79
CA GLY A 424 15.56 13.17 -8.29
C GLY A 424 16.34 12.03 -8.94
N ALA A 425 16.47 12.04 -10.26
CA ALA A 425 17.26 11.05 -11.01
C ALA A 425 18.73 11.05 -10.60
N LEU A 426 19.36 12.22 -10.54
CA LEU A 426 20.76 12.36 -10.12
C LEU A 426 20.97 11.89 -8.67
N THR A 427 20.03 12.21 -7.78
CA THR A 427 20.08 11.73 -6.39
C THR A 427 19.91 10.22 -6.31
N SER A 428 18.99 9.65 -7.10
CA SER A 428 18.80 8.19 -7.18
C SER A 428 20.08 7.49 -7.63
N ILE A 429 20.72 7.99 -8.69
CA ILE A 429 21.99 7.47 -9.20
C ILE A 429 23.09 7.58 -8.14
N ALA A 430 23.17 8.70 -7.42
CA ALA A 430 24.13 8.87 -6.33
C ALA A 430 23.90 7.88 -5.18
N LEU A 431 22.64 7.61 -4.82
CA LEU A 431 22.29 6.62 -3.80
C LEU A 431 22.62 5.19 -4.24
N GLN A 432 22.34 4.84 -5.50
CA GLN A 432 22.69 3.53 -6.08
C GLN A 432 24.20 3.29 -5.99
N LEU A 433 25.00 4.25 -6.46
CA LEU A 433 26.47 4.18 -6.38
C LEU A 433 26.97 4.13 -4.94
N GLY A 434 26.37 4.94 -4.05
CA GLY A 434 26.72 4.97 -2.62
C GLY A 434 26.46 3.65 -1.88
N ARG A 435 25.50 2.84 -2.34
CA ARG A 435 25.21 1.49 -1.80
C ARG A 435 25.94 0.36 -2.52
N GLY A 436 26.83 0.69 -3.47
CA GLY A 436 27.63 -0.26 -4.23
C GLY A 436 26.90 -0.90 -5.43
N TYR A 437 25.77 -0.34 -5.87
CA TYR A 437 25.06 -0.79 -7.06
C TYR A 437 25.51 0.02 -8.29
N THR A 438 26.08 -0.65 -9.29
CA THR A 438 26.74 0.00 -10.45
C THR A 438 26.01 -0.16 -11.78
N THR A 439 25.01 -1.05 -11.86
CA THR A 439 24.20 -1.34 -13.05
C THR A 439 23.07 -0.32 -13.24
N ILE A 440 23.45 0.93 -13.47
CA ILE A 440 22.52 2.06 -13.68
C ILE A 440 21.95 2.02 -15.11
N GLU A 441 20.65 2.33 -15.26
CA GLU A 441 19.98 2.43 -16.56
C GLU A 441 19.50 3.88 -16.85
N PRO A 442 20.36 4.79 -17.36
CA PRO A 442 20.00 6.20 -17.58
C PRO A 442 18.82 6.39 -18.54
N LEU A 443 18.70 5.53 -19.56
CA LEU A 443 17.59 5.59 -20.50
C LEU A 443 16.26 5.21 -19.84
N LEU A 444 16.28 4.30 -18.88
CA LEU A 444 15.09 3.94 -18.11
C LEU A 444 14.64 5.11 -17.23
N TYR A 445 15.57 5.83 -16.60
CA TYR A 445 15.26 7.08 -15.91
C TYR A 445 14.57 8.08 -16.83
N LEU A 446 15.14 8.36 -18.00
CA LEU A 446 14.58 9.32 -18.95
C LEU A 446 13.16 8.94 -19.38
N LYS A 447 12.94 7.68 -19.79
CA LYS A 447 11.62 7.19 -20.24
C LYS A 447 10.58 7.29 -19.12
N THR A 448 10.90 6.77 -17.95
CA THR A 448 9.96 6.66 -16.83
C THR A 448 9.60 8.03 -16.26
N LEU A 449 10.57 8.95 -16.17
CA LEU A 449 10.33 10.31 -15.70
C LEU A 449 9.57 11.15 -16.73
N ALA A 450 9.81 10.96 -18.03
CA ALA A 450 9.02 11.61 -19.07
C ALA A 450 7.55 11.18 -19.01
N LEU A 451 7.29 9.87 -18.91
CA LEU A 451 5.93 9.31 -18.79
C LEU A 451 5.23 9.76 -17.50
N GLY A 452 5.95 9.73 -16.37
CA GLY A 452 5.42 10.16 -15.08
C GLY A 452 5.20 11.68 -15.01
N SER A 453 5.88 12.48 -15.84
CA SER A 453 5.73 13.94 -15.84
C SER A 453 4.42 14.42 -16.43
N VAL A 454 3.78 13.63 -17.28
CA VAL A 454 2.54 14.01 -17.98
C VAL A 454 1.44 14.43 -16.99
N LEU A 455 1.30 13.74 -15.87
CA LEU A 455 0.31 14.11 -14.84
C LEU A 455 0.56 15.51 -14.29
N TYR A 456 1.80 15.83 -13.95
CA TYR A 456 2.17 17.15 -13.42
C TYR A 456 2.02 18.25 -14.48
N VAL A 457 2.27 17.94 -15.75
CA VAL A 457 2.04 18.86 -16.88
C VAL A 457 0.55 19.14 -17.03
N LEU A 458 -0.30 18.12 -17.00
CA LEU A 458 -1.75 18.26 -17.08
C LEU A 458 -2.31 19.06 -15.91
N MET A 459 -1.92 18.72 -14.68
CA MET A 459 -2.37 19.42 -13.48
C MET A 459 -1.86 20.86 -13.42
N GLY A 460 -0.61 21.09 -13.84
CA GLY A 460 -0.05 22.44 -13.90
C GLY A 460 -0.67 23.32 -14.97
N GLY A 461 -0.93 22.74 -16.15
CA GLY A 461 -1.65 23.42 -17.21
C GLY A 461 -3.08 23.76 -16.79
N MET A 462 -3.80 22.81 -16.16
CA MET A 462 -5.14 23.05 -15.61
C MET A 462 -5.12 24.15 -14.54
N ALA A 463 -4.17 24.10 -13.61
CA ALA A 463 -3.99 25.14 -12.60
C ALA A 463 -3.78 26.52 -13.23
N LEU A 464 -2.92 26.61 -14.26
CA LEU A 464 -2.67 27.84 -14.99
C LEU A 464 -3.95 28.38 -15.66
N VAL A 465 -4.72 27.50 -16.31
CA VAL A 465 -6.00 27.85 -16.96
C VAL A 465 -7.00 28.38 -15.92
N LEU A 466 -7.21 27.67 -14.81
CA LEU A 466 -8.15 28.08 -13.77
C LEU A 466 -7.75 29.41 -13.10
N GLN A 467 -6.45 29.66 -12.95
CA GLN A 467 -5.94 30.94 -12.45
C GLN A 467 -6.27 32.10 -13.40
N VAL A 468 -6.16 31.90 -14.71
CA VAL A 468 -6.50 32.91 -15.72
C VAL A 468 -8.02 33.13 -15.80
N LEU A 469 -8.82 32.07 -15.79
CA LEU A 469 -10.28 32.16 -15.91
C LEU A 469 -10.91 32.84 -14.69
N SER A 470 -10.51 32.45 -13.47
CA SER A 470 -11.07 32.99 -12.23
C SER A 470 -10.78 34.48 -12.01
N ASN A 471 -9.66 34.99 -12.52
CA ASN A 471 -9.18 36.35 -12.26
C ASN A 471 -9.14 36.70 -10.76
N ASN A 472 -8.97 35.70 -9.90
CA ASN A 472 -8.64 35.86 -8.48
C ASN A 472 -7.74 34.70 -8.04
N LYS A 473 -6.57 35.02 -7.47
CA LYS A 473 -5.54 34.04 -7.06
C LYS A 473 -6.11 32.90 -6.19
N PHE A 474 -6.92 33.26 -5.19
CA PHE A 474 -7.48 32.30 -4.23
C PHE A 474 -8.64 31.48 -4.81
N VAL A 475 -9.48 32.11 -5.64
CA VAL A 475 -10.55 31.39 -6.35
C VAL A 475 -9.97 30.40 -7.34
N GLY A 476 -8.88 30.74 -8.04
CA GLY A 476 -8.16 29.81 -8.92
C GLY A 476 -7.66 28.57 -8.19
N TYR A 477 -7.09 28.74 -6.98
CA TYR A 477 -6.70 27.61 -6.12
C TYR A 477 -7.91 26.79 -5.66
N ALA A 478 -8.99 27.45 -5.23
CA ALA A 478 -10.22 26.78 -4.79
C ALA A 478 -10.87 25.96 -5.92
N MET A 479 -10.91 26.49 -7.15
CA MET A 479 -11.44 25.78 -8.31
C MET A 479 -10.67 24.50 -8.63
N LEU A 480 -9.34 24.53 -8.55
CA LEU A 480 -8.57 23.29 -8.77
C LEU A 480 -8.83 22.28 -7.65
N MET A 481 -8.94 22.73 -6.40
CA MET A 481 -9.29 21.85 -5.29
C MET A 481 -10.68 21.21 -5.50
N LEU A 482 -11.64 21.97 -6.03
CA LEU A 482 -12.95 21.44 -6.43
C LEU A 482 -12.86 20.43 -7.57
N VAL A 483 -11.93 20.58 -8.52
CA VAL A 483 -11.69 19.57 -9.57
C VAL A 483 -11.13 18.27 -8.96
N LEU A 484 -10.17 18.35 -8.04
CA LEU A 484 -9.62 17.17 -7.38
C LEU A 484 -10.67 16.42 -6.55
N ILE A 485 -11.52 17.15 -5.82
CA ILE A 485 -12.59 16.58 -4.99
C ILE A 485 -13.76 16.10 -5.84
N GLY A 486 -14.11 16.84 -6.89
CA GLY A 486 -15.17 16.49 -7.82
C GLY A 486 -14.91 15.16 -8.54
N GLN A 487 -13.65 14.90 -8.92
CA GLN A 487 -13.25 13.60 -9.47
C GLN A 487 -13.44 12.46 -8.46
N SER A 488 -13.15 12.71 -7.18
CA SER A 488 -13.42 11.72 -6.12
C SER A 488 -14.94 11.47 -6.00
N ALA A 489 -15.76 12.51 -6.06
CA ALA A 489 -17.22 12.39 -6.01
C ALA A 489 -17.81 11.64 -7.22
N LEU A 490 -17.27 11.83 -8.43
CA LEU A 490 -17.67 11.06 -9.62
C LEU A 490 -17.45 9.56 -9.39
N SER A 491 -16.30 9.18 -8.82
CA SER A 491 -16.04 7.77 -8.47
C SER A 491 -17.06 7.20 -7.47
N MET A 492 -17.61 8.02 -6.57
CA MET A 492 -18.65 7.58 -5.61
C MET A 492 -20.00 7.33 -6.28
N LEU A 493 -20.28 8.03 -7.38
CA LEU A 493 -21.45 7.84 -8.23
C LEU A 493 -21.23 6.73 -9.27
N ASP A 494 -20.18 5.91 -9.09
CA ASP A 494 -19.77 4.81 -9.95
C ASP A 494 -19.30 5.27 -11.36
N TYR A 495 -19.06 6.57 -11.52
CA TYR A 495 -18.38 7.12 -12.69
C TYR A 495 -16.85 6.93 -12.52
N THR A 496 -16.35 5.76 -12.93
CA THR A 496 -14.95 5.33 -12.78
C THR A 496 -14.12 5.30 -14.08
N GLN A 497 -14.69 5.61 -15.23
CA GLN A 497 -13.99 5.62 -16.52
C GLN A 497 -12.90 6.70 -16.63
N ASN A 498 -11.82 6.33 -17.32
CA ASN A 498 -10.70 7.23 -17.58
C ASN A 498 -11.02 8.38 -18.56
N LEU A 499 -12.16 8.33 -19.26
CA LEU A 499 -12.56 9.35 -20.23
C LEU A 499 -13.11 10.64 -19.61
N TYR A 500 -13.67 10.60 -18.39
CA TYR A 500 -14.15 11.80 -17.69
C TYR A 500 -13.35 12.14 -16.44
N ASN A 501 -12.51 11.23 -15.95
CA ASN A 501 -11.59 11.49 -14.85
C ASN A 501 -10.31 12.16 -15.38
N PHE A 502 -10.20 13.48 -15.19
CA PHE A 502 -9.13 14.31 -15.73
C PHE A 502 -7.74 13.86 -15.27
N GLY A 503 -6.88 13.50 -16.24
CA GLY A 503 -5.54 13.00 -15.95
C GLY A 503 -5.52 11.55 -15.43
N SER A 504 -6.59 10.78 -15.71
CA SER A 504 -6.66 9.35 -15.45
C SER A 504 -6.40 8.53 -16.71
N TRP A 505 -5.73 7.38 -16.55
CA TRP A 505 -5.40 6.44 -17.63
C TRP A 505 -5.12 5.04 -17.08
N PRO A 506 -5.16 3.99 -17.93
CA PRO A 506 -4.70 2.65 -17.56
C PRO A 506 -3.22 2.68 -17.13
N ASN A 507 -2.90 2.02 -16.02
CA ASN A 507 -1.52 1.95 -15.51
C ASN A 507 -0.62 1.13 -16.44
N ALA A 508 0.60 1.63 -16.72
CA ALA A 508 1.67 0.87 -17.36
C ALA A 508 2.78 0.49 -16.36
N PRO A 509 2.63 -0.63 -15.64
CA PRO A 509 3.64 -1.09 -14.71
C PRO A 509 4.94 -1.46 -15.45
N TYR A 510 6.08 -1.21 -14.81
CA TYR A 510 7.40 -1.60 -15.30
C TYR A 510 7.88 -2.86 -14.56
N SER A 511 8.42 -3.82 -15.31
CA SER A 511 9.15 -4.99 -14.79
C SER A 511 10.55 -5.01 -15.39
N ASP A 512 11.55 -5.46 -14.63
CA ASP A 512 12.93 -5.54 -15.13
C ASP A 512 13.09 -6.60 -16.25
N MET A 513 12.24 -7.64 -16.22
CA MET A 513 12.12 -8.68 -17.26
C MET A 513 11.39 -8.20 -18.53
N ASN A 514 10.21 -7.59 -18.40
CA ASN A 514 9.31 -7.29 -19.53
C ASN A 514 9.34 -5.81 -19.98
N GLY A 515 9.92 -4.92 -19.17
CA GLY A 515 9.81 -3.48 -19.34
C GLY A 515 8.36 -2.98 -19.17
N PHE A 516 8.01 -1.90 -19.88
CA PHE A 516 6.63 -1.40 -19.94
C PHE A 516 5.69 -2.24 -20.83
N GLY A 517 6.23 -3.17 -21.63
CA GLY A 517 5.48 -4.06 -22.50
C GLY A 517 4.37 -3.39 -23.32
N HIS A 518 3.26 -4.11 -23.45
CA HIS A 518 2.02 -3.71 -24.13
C HIS A 518 1.16 -2.73 -23.33
N PHE A 519 1.52 -2.42 -22.08
CA PHE A 519 0.74 -1.49 -21.27
C PHE A 519 0.89 -0.04 -21.75
N LEU A 520 2.06 0.28 -22.33
CA LEU A 520 2.44 1.64 -22.70
C LEU A 520 1.55 2.28 -23.79
N PRO A 521 1.20 1.62 -24.91
CA PRO A 521 0.35 2.21 -25.93
C PRO A 521 -1.00 2.71 -25.38
N GLY A 522 -1.66 1.93 -24.53
CA GLY A 522 -2.92 2.32 -23.90
C GLY A 522 -2.76 3.58 -23.06
N GLN A 523 -1.74 3.63 -22.20
CA GLN A 523 -1.42 4.82 -21.42
C GLN A 523 -1.14 6.05 -22.30
N LEU A 524 -0.34 5.91 -23.37
CA LEU A 524 0.02 7.01 -24.26
C LEU A 524 -1.19 7.61 -24.99
N TRP A 525 -2.15 6.78 -25.42
CA TRP A 525 -3.37 7.28 -26.06
C TRP A 525 -4.25 8.09 -25.11
N PHE A 526 -4.43 7.63 -23.86
CA PHE A 526 -5.16 8.39 -22.85
C PHE A 526 -4.40 9.66 -22.42
N GLN A 527 -3.08 9.60 -22.31
CA GLN A 527 -2.24 10.77 -22.05
C GLN A 527 -2.34 11.80 -23.20
N GLY A 528 -2.34 11.33 -24.45
CA GLY A 528 -2.55 12.16 -25.64
C GLY A 528 -3.94 12.79 -25.67
N TYR A 529 -4.98 12.02 -25.35
CA TYR A 529 -6.36 12.49 -25.21
C TYR A 529 -6.47 13.68 -24.23
N TRP A 530 -5.94 13.54 -23.02
CA TRP A 530 -5.91 14.61 -22.03
C TRP A 530 -4.96 15.76 -22.42
N GLY A 531 -3.88 15.47 -23.14
CA GLY A 531 -2.97 16.49 -23.69
C GLY A 531 -3.65 17.38 -24.72
N VAL A 532 -4.45 16.83 -25.63
CA VAL A 532 -5.26 17.59 -26.60
C VAL A 532 -6.34 18.41 -25.89
N PHE A 533 -6.97 17.86 -24.85
CA PHE A 533 -7.90 18.61 -24.01
C PHE A 533 -7.22 19.80 -23.33
N LEU A 534 -6.04 19.59 -22.74
CA LEU A 534 -5.28 20.65 -22.13
C LEU A 534 -4.91 21.74 -23.15
N LEU A 535 -4.51 21.35 -24.37
CA LEU A 535 -4.23 22.31 -25.44
C LEU A 535 -5.47 23.18 -25.75
N ALA A 536 -6.66 22.58 -25.86
CA ALA A 536 -7.90 23.32 -26.03
C ALA A 536 -8.15 24.30 -24.87
N LEU A 537 -7.92 23.87 -23.62
CA LEU A 537 -8.05 24.74 -22.45
C LEU A 537 -7.03 25.89 -22.43
N LEU A 538 -5.78 25.66 -22.84
CA LEU A 538 -4.77 26.70 -22.95
C LEU A 538 -5.10 27.71 -24.05
N LEU A 539 -5.59 27.24 -25.21
CA LEU A 539 -6.08 28.12 -26.28
C LEU A 539 -7.25 28.98 -25.82
N LEU A 540 -8.22 28.38 -25.10
CA LEU A 540 -9.32 29.11 -24.47
C LEU A 540 -8.81 30.14 -23.46
N SER A 541 -7.88 29.74 -22.59
CA SER A 541 -7.26 30.61 -21.59
C SER A 541 -6.54 31.81 -22.22
N SER A 542 -5.93 31.64 -23.41
CA SER A 542 -5.30 32.74 -24.13
C SER A 542 -6.30 33.84 -24.53
N ALA A 543 -7.53 33.46 -24.87
CA ALA A 543 -8.59 34.43 -25.18
C ALA A 543 -9.06 35.20 -23.92
N PHE A 544 -9.03 34.55 -22.75
CA PHE A 544 -9.42 35.13 -21.45
C PHE A 544 -8.27 35.82 -20.70
N TRP A 545 -7.08 35.91 -21.30
CA TRP A 545 -5.91 36.53 -20.68
C TRP A 545 -6.25 37.96 -20.23
N PRO A 546 -6.11 38.26 -18.92
CA PRO A 546 -6.58 39.53 -18.39
C PRO A 546 -5.54 40.61 -18.65
N ARG A 547 -5.88 41.55 -19.53
CA ARG A 547 -5.13 42.81 -19.76
C ARG A 547 -5.95 44.01 -19.32
N GLY A 548 -5.29 44.98 -18.69
CA GLY A 548 -5.89 46.23 -18.28
C GLY A 548 -6.63 46.15 -16.95
N VAL A 549 -7.16 47.29 -16.51
CA VAL A 549 -7.78 47.44 -15.19
C VAL A 549 -9.29 47.17 -15.26
N GLY A 550 -9.79 46.28 -14.40
CA GLY A 550 -11.20 46.31 -13.97
C GLY A 550 -12.26 45.89 -14.99
N HIS A 551 -12.07 44.81 -15.76
CA HIS A 551 -13.14 44.28 -16.62
C HIS A 551 -14.11 43.37 -15.84
N GLY A 552 -15.39 43.76 -15.77
CA GLY A 552 -16.46 42.87 -15.32
C GLY A 552 -16.65 41.65 -16.24
N LEU A 553 -17.28 40.58 -15.73
CA LEU A 553 -17.40 39.28 -16.43
C LEU A 553 -17.94 39.41 -17.87
N ARG A 554 -18.96 40.26 -18.09
CA ARG A 554 -19.57 40.49 -19.42
C ARG A 554 -18.59 41.07 -20.44
N GLN A 555 -17.73 41.99 -20.02
CA GLN A 555 -16.75 42.61 -20.91
C GLN A 555 -15.64 41.62 -21.28
N ARG A 556 -15.20 40.78 -20.32
CA ARG A 556 -14.25 39.69 -20.58
C ARG A 556 -14.79 38.70 -21.60
N LEU A 557 -16.06 38.31 -21.49
CA LEU A 557 -16.71 37.40 -22.45
C LEU A 557 -16.77 38.00 -23.86
N ARG A 558 -17.11 39.30 -23.98
CA ARG A 558 -17.14 39.99 -25.29
C ARG A 558 -15.76 40.07 -25.94
N LEU A 559 -14.73 40.41 -25.16
CA LEU A 559 -13.34 40.46 -25.64
C LEU A 559 -12.83 39.06 -26.03
N ALA A 560 -13.11 38.04 -25.24
CA ALA A 560 -12.75 36.66 -25.56
C ALA A 560 -13.43 36.20 -26.87
N SER A 561 -14.72 36.50 -27.07
CA SER A 561 -15.43 36.18 -28.32
C SER A 561 -14.79 36.84 -29.54
N GLN A 562 -14.36 38.11 -29.43
CA GLN A 562 -13.65 38.80 -30.50
C GLN A 562 -12.28 38.15 -30.79
N ARG A 563 -11.53 37.79 -29.75
CA ARG A 563 -10.24 37.10 -29.88
C ARG A 563 -10.39 35.72 -30.52
N LEU A 564 -11.46 34.99 -30.21
CA LEU A 564 -11.76 33.68 -30.79
C LEU A 564 -12.20 33.73 -32.27
N ARG A 565 -12.49 34.91 -32.84
CA ARG A 565 -12.69 35.04 -34.29
C ARG A 565 -11.37 35.08 -35.09
N SER A 566 -10.24 34.91 -34.42
CA SER A 566 -8.91 34.86 -35.02
C SER A 566 -8.46 33.40 -35.28
N PRO A 567 -7.26 33.16 -35.85
CA PRO A 567 -6.71 31.80 -36.02
C PRO A 567 -6.66 30.97 -34.73
N THR A 568 -6.61 31.61 -33.56
CA THR A 568 -6.68 30.92 -32.26
C THR A 568 -8.00 30.18 -32.05
N GLY A 569 -9.13 30.70 -32.54
CA GLY A 569 -10.41 30.01 -32.49
C GLY A 569 -10.51 28.84 -33.46
N ALA A 570 -9.89 28.94 -34.63
CA ALA A 570 -9.77 27.80 -35.55
C ALA A 570 -8.94 26.67 -34.93
N ALA A 571 -7.80 27.01 -34.31
CA ALA A 571 -6.98 26.05 -33.57
C ALA A 571 -7.74 25.41 -32.39
N LEU A 572 -8.56 26.18 -31.67
CA LEU A 572 -9.42 25.68 -30.60
C LEU A 572 -10.45 24.69 -31.16
N ALA A 573 -11.13 25.01 -32.26
CA ALA A 573 -12.11 24.14 -32.90
C ALA A 573 -11.48 22.82 -33.37
N VAL A 574 -10.29 22.87 -33.99
CA VAL A 574 -9.54 21.68 -34.41
C VAL A 574 -9.12 20.83 -33.19
N SER A 575 -8.67 21.47 -32.11
CA SER A 575 -8.28 20.76 -30.88
C SER A 575 -9.49 20.08 -30.21
N LEU A 576 -10.65 20.75 -30.17
CA LEU A 576 -11.90 20.16 -29.65
C LEU A 576 -12.40 19.01 -30.54
N LEU A 577 -12.28 19.14 -31.86
CA LEU A 577 -12.58 18.05 -32.79
C LEU A 577 -11.66 16.85 -32.56
N GLY A 578 -10.34 17.09 -32.43
CA GLY A 578 -9.36 16.06 -32.11
C GLY A 578 -9.64 15.37 -30.77
N PHE A 579 -10.03 16.14 -29.75
CA PHE A 579 -10.44 15.60 -28.46
C PHE A 579 -11.68 14.70 -28.59
N ALA A 580 -12.70 15.13 -29.34
CA ALA A 580 -13.90 14.34 -29.56
C ALA A 580 -13.63 13.06 -30.39
N THR A 581 -12.78 13.12 -31.41
CA THR A 581 -12.46 11.95 -32.24
C THR A 581 -11.61 10.93 -31.49
N ILE A 582 -10.57 11.37 -30.77
CA ILE A 582 -9.75 10.47 -29.92
C ILE A 582 -10.61 9.90 -28.80
N GLY A 583 -11.45 10.71 -28.15
CA GLY A 583 -12.36 10.27 -27.11
C GLY A 583 -13.39 9.26 -27.61
N GLY A 584 -13.96 9.48 -28.80
CA GLY A 584 -14.88 8.54 -29.44
C GLY A 584 -14.22 7.22 -29.83
N TRP A 585 -12.99 7.28 -30.36
CA TRP A 585 -12.21 6.07 -30.66
C TRP A 585 -11.83 5.30 -29.40
N LEU A 586 -11.38 5.99 -28.35
CA LEU A 586 -11.09 5.38 -27.04
C LEU A 586 -12.35 4.76 -26.45
N TYR A 587 -13.50 5.46 -26.44
CA TYR A 587 -14.77 4.92 -25.96
C TYR A 587 -15.20 3.68 -26.73
N TRP A 588 -15.09 3.71 -28.07
CA TRP A 588 -15.35 2.52 -28.89
C TRP A 588 -14.41 1.38 -28.50
N ASN A 589 -13.12 1.64 -28.30
CA ASN A 589 -12.17 0.62 -27.93
C ASN A 589 -12.42 0.04 -26.53
N THR A 590 -12.71 0.89 -25.54
CA THR A 590 -12.86 0.47 -24.14
C THR A 590 -14.23 -0.07 -23.77
N ASN A 591 -15.30 0.41 -24.42
CA ASN A 591 -16.70 0.11 -24.04
C ASN A 591 -17.46 -0.73 -25.08
N VAL A 592 -17.06 -0.68 -26.36
CA VAL A 592 -17.74 -1.41 -27.44
C VAL A 592 -16.93 -2.63 -27.88
N TYR A 593 -15.65 -2.42 -28.23
CA TYR A 593 -14.75 -3.49 -28.62
C TYR A 593 -14.33 -4.34 -27.43
N ASN A 594 -13.98 -3.69 -26.32
CA ASN A 594 -13.88 -4.30 -25.00
C ASN A 594 -15.14 -4.05 -24.18
N SER A 595 -15.36 -4.87 -23.17
CA SER A 595 -16.39 -4.64 -22.17
C SER A 595 -15.81 -3.92 -20.96
N PHE A 596 -16.38 -2.76 -20.62
CA PHE A 596 -16.14 -2.10 -19.35
C PHE A 596 -17.35 -2.29 -18.45
N LEU A 597 -17.11 -2.86 -17.28
CA LEU A 597 -18.06 -2.91 -16.17
C LEU A 597 -17.49 -2.06 -15.06
N SER A 598 -18.34 -1.22 -14.47
CA SER A 598 -17.99 -0.53 -13.24
C SER A 598 -17.89 -1.52 -12.06
N PRO A 599 -17.23 -1.15 -10.94
CA PRO A 599 -17.14 -2.02 -9.76
C PRO A 599 -18.51 -2.51 -9.25
N GLU A 600 -19.52 -1.64 -9.18
CA GLU A 600 -20.87 -2.05 -8.74
C GLU A 600 -21.55 -2.98 -9.77
N GLN A 601 -21.37 -2.75 -11.08
CA GLN A 601 -21.89 -3.65 -12.12
C GLN A 601 -21.24 -5.04 -12.07
N GLN A 602 -19.94 -5.11 -11.74
CA GLN A 602 -19.24 -6.38 -11.57
C GLN A 602 -19.80 -7.17 -10.38
N LEU A 603 -20.08 -6.49 -9.26
CA LEU A 603 -20.74 -7.10 -8.10
C LEU A 603 -22.17 -7.54 -8.43
N ASP A 604 -22.94 -6.74 -9.17
CA ASP A 604 -24.29 -7.12 -9.61
C ASP A 604 -24.29 -8.38 -10.48
N LEU A 605 -23.27 -8.54 -11.33
CA LEU A 605 -23.09 -9.74 -12.14
C LEU A 605 -22.74 -10.97 -11.28
N GLN A 606 -21.88 -10.83 -10.27
CA GLN A 606 -21.59 -11.90 -9.31
C GLN A 606 -22.83 -12.28 -8.49
N ALA A 607 -23.63 -11.30 -8.08
CA ALA A 607 -24.89 -11.55 -7.37
C ALA A 607 -25.92 -12.27 -8.23
N ARG A 608 -26.00 -11.93 -9.52
CA ARG A 608 -26.82 -12.67 -10.49
C ARG A 608 -26.33 -14.10 -10.65
N TYR A 609 -25.01 -14.30 -10.81
CA TYR A 609 -24.42 -15.62 -10.88
C TYR A 609 -24.83 -16.48 -9.68
N GLU A 610 -24.68 -15.93 -8.47
CA GLU A 610 -25.08 -16.62 -7.25
C GLU A 610 -26.58 -16.96 -7.24
N ARG A 611 -27.45 -15.98 -7.48
CA ARG A 611 -28.90 -16.22 -7.45
C ARG A 611 -29.36 -17.26 -8.47
N ASP A 612 -28.83 -17.19 -9.68
CA ASP A 612 -29.35 -17.95 -10.81
C ASP A 612 -28.76 -19.38 -10.86
N TYR A 613 -27.51 -19.57 -10.41
CA TYR A 613 -26.77 -20.83 -10.53
C TYR A 613 -26.49 -21.57 -9.22
N ARG A 614 -26.63 -20.95 -8.04
CA ARG A 614 -26.35 -21.61 -6.74
C ARG A 614 -27.16 -22.87 -6.49
N LYS A 615 -28.33 -23.00 -7.11
CA LYS A 615 -29.16 -24.23 -7.09
C LYS A 615 -28.44 -25.47 -7.65
N TYR A 616 -27.37 -25.29 -8.43
CA TYR A 616 -26.58 -26.37 -9.02
C TYR A 616 -25.33 -26.73 -8.21
N ARG A 617 -25.11 -26.11 -7.03
CA ARG A 617 -23.91 -26.35 -6.22
C ARG A 617 -23.66 -27.81 -5.85
N ASP A 618 -24.74 -28.56 -5.60
CA ASP A 618 -24.68 -29.96 -5.16
C ASP A 618 -24.94 -30.93 -6.33
N LEU A 619 -25.00 -30.43 -7.58
CA LEU A 619 -25.26 -31.25 -8.75
C LEU A 619 -24.04 -32.12 -9.06
N PRO A 620 -24.18 -33.46 -9.18
CA PRO A 620 -23.08 -34.34 -9.57
C PRO A 620 -22.45 -33.89 -10.90
N GLN A 621 -21.13 -33.73 -10.90
CA GLN A 621 -20.33 -33.33 -12.07
C GLN A 621 -19.18 -34.33 -12.29
N PRO A 622 -18.70 -34.48 -13.52
CA PRO A 622 -17.60 -35.41 -13.81
C PRO A 622 -16.29 -34.94 -13.16
N ARG A 623 -15.42 -35.89 -12.80
CA ARG A 623 -14.10 -35.64 -12.22
C ARG A 623 -13.00 -35.75 -13.26
N ILE A 624 -12.06 -34.81 -13.28
CA ILE A 624 -10.89 -34.85 -14.15
C ILE A 624 -9.86 -35.83 -13.55
N ILE A 625 -9.48 -36.86 -14.32
CA ILE A 625 -8.50 -37.88 -13.91
C ILE A 625 -7.21 -37.88 -14.75
N ALA A 626 -7.24 -37.29 -15.95
CA ALA A 626 -6.04 -37.07 -16.75
C ALA A 626 -6.16 -35.82 -17.61
N VAL A 627 -5.04 -35.13 -17.78
CA VAL A 627 -4.92 -33.90 -18.56
C VAL A 627 -3.80 -34.05 -19.58
N ASP A 628 -4.13 -33.81 -20.86
CA ASP A 628 -3.16 -33.61 -21.94
C ASP A 628 -3.49 -32.32 -22.69
N ASN A 629 -2.75 -31.24 -22.37
CA ASN A 629 -2.97 -29.92 -22.97
C ASN A 629 -1.90 -29.60 -24.00
N HIS A 630 -2.30 -29.15 -25.18
CA HIS A 630 -1.44 -28.51 -26.18
C HIS A 630 -1.61 -27.00 -26.10
N VAL A 631 -0.56 -26.29 -25.68
CA VAL A 631 -0.54 -24.84 -25.47
C VAL A 631 0.33 -24.20 -26.55
N ASP A 632 -0.26 -23.41 -27.45
CA ASP A 632 0.46 -22.55 -28.38
C ASP A 632 0.43 -21.11 -27.87
N LEU A 633 1.48 -20.73 -27.15
CA LEU A 633 1.60 -19.44 -26.46
C LEU A 633 2.41 -18.48 -27.32
N HIS A 634 1.84 -17.36 -27.76
CA HIS A 634 2.51 -16.31 -28.52
C HIS A 634 2.77 -15.07 -27.65
N PRO A 635 3.90 -14.98 -26.93
CA PRO A 635 4.24 -13.81 -26.13
C PRO A 635 4.25 -12.51 -26.94
N GLU A 636 4.67 -12.58 -28.21
CA GLU A 636 4.82 -11.43 -29.12
C GLU A 636 3.49 -10.75 -29.48
N THR A 637 2.40 -11.52 -29.58
CA THR A 637 1.04 -11.03 -29.84
C THR A 637 0.13 -11.15 -28.62
N GLN A 638 0.68 -11.60 -27.49
CA GLN A 638 -0.01 -11.81 -26.22
C GLN A 638 -1.21 -12.75 -26.32
N SER A 639 -1.13 -13.71 -27.22
CA SER A 639 -2.21 -14.66 -27.47
C SER A 639 -1.81 -16.06 -27.05
N VAL A 640 -2.81 -16.87 -26.74
CA VAL A 640 -2.61 -18.29 -26.44
C VAL A 640 -3.79 -19.08 -26.98
N VAL A 641 -3.48 -20.19 -27.65
CA VAL A 641 -4.46 -21.21 -28.00
C VAL A 641 -4.14 -22.46 -27.22
N ILE A 642 -5.13 -22.99 -26.49
CA ILE A 642 -5.00 -24.21 -25.71
C ILE A 642 -6.01 -25.22 -26.22
N ASP A 643 -5.52 -26.27 -26.90
CA ASP A 643 -6.30 -27.45 -27.21
C ASP A 643 -6.12 -28.44 -26.03
N ALA A 644 -7.13 -28.50 -25.17
CA ALA A 644 -7.13 -29.28 -23.94
C ALA A 644 -7.87 -30.60 -24.17
N THR A 645 -7.21 -31.73 -23.87
CA THR A 645 -7.82 -33.06 -23.92
C THR A 645 -7.83 -33.65 -22.51
N TRP A 646 -9.01 -33.78 -21.92
CA TRP A 646 -9.18 -34.28 -20.56
C TRP A 646 -9.88 -35.63 -20.56
N THR A 647 -9.36 -36.57 -19.78
CA THR A 647 -10.11 -37.78 -19.44
C THR A 647 -10.86 -37.50 -18.15
N VAL A 648 -12.17 -37.64 -18.20
CA VAL A 648 -13.06 -37.45 -17.07
C VAL A 648 -13.72 -38.77 -16.68
N ARG A 649 -14.05 -38.92 -15.40
CA ARG A 649 -14.76 -40.07 -14.84
C ARG A 649 -16.02 -39.63 -14.11
N ASN A 650 -17.10 -40.38 -14.25
CA ASN A 650 -18.24 -40.26 -13.34
C ASN A 650 -17.94 -41.02 -12.04
N SER A 651 -17.48 -40.32 -11.01
CA SER A 651 -17.23 -40.91 -9.68
C SER A 651 -18.49 -41.06 -8.82
N HIS A 652 -19.67 -40.69 -9.33
CA HIS A 652 -20.94 -40.77 -8.61
C HIS A 652 -21.71 -42.05 -8.95
N SER A 653 -22.63 -42.45 -8.06
CA SER A 653 -23.49 -43.62 -8.24
C SER A 653 -24.69 -43.40 -9.17
N VAL A 654 -24.83 -42.18 -9.72
CA VAL A 654 -25.93 -41.79 -10.62
C VAL A 654 -25.39 -41.36 -11.98
N PRO A 655 -26.12 -41.62 -13.09
CA PRO A 655 -25.71 -41.13 -14.41
C PRO A 655 -25.71 -39.60 -14.48
N ILE A 656 -24.69 -39.02 -15.13
CA ILE A 656 -24.61 -37.57 -15.38
C ILE A 656 -25.19 -37.27 -16.75
N ASN A 657 -26.32 -36.56 -16.77
CA ASN A 657 -27.00 -36.16 -18.01
C ASN A 657 -26.58 -34.76 -18.50
N GLN A 658 -26.10 -33.91 -17.59
CA GLN A 658 -25.76 -32.52 -17.87
C GLN A 658 -24.39 -32.18 -17.29
N VAL A 659 -23.56 -31.53 -18.11
CA VAL A 659 -22.26 -31.01 -17.71
C VAL A 659 -22.35 -29.49 -17.70
N HIS A 660 -22.09 -28.91 -16.54
CA HIS A 660 -22.06 -27.48 -16.34
C HIS A 660 -20.61 -27.04 -16.46
N ILE A 661 -20.35 -26.07 -17.35
CA ILE A 661 -19.01 -25.59 -17.63
C ILE A 661 -18.98 -24.09 -17.35
N GLY A 662 -18.05 -23.68 -16.51
CA GLY A 662 -17.77 -22.27 -16.30
C GLY A 662 -16.41 -21.86 -16.86
N MET A 663 -16.27 -20.57 -17.16
CA MET A 663 -15.00 -19.97 -17.54
C MET A 663 -14.80 -18.61 -16.87
N GLN A 664 -13.58 -18.35 -16.41
CA GLN A 664 -13.18 -17.17 -15.65
C GLN A 664 -12.09 -16.44 -16.41
N GLY A 665 -11.82 -15.20 -16.03
CA GLY A 665 -10.80 -14.36 -16.62
C GLY A 665 -11.39 -13.25 -17.48
N ARG A 666 -10.53 -12.35 -17.96
CA ARG A 666 -10.95 -11.13 -18.66
C ARG A 666 -11.57 -11.39 -20.04
N ALA A 667 -11.10 -12.42 -20.75
CA ALA A 667 -11.75 -12.88 -21.98
C ALA A 667 -13.05 -13.66 -21.68
N GLY A 668 -13.20 -14.17 -20.45
CA GLY A 668 -14.35 -14.93 -19.98
C GLY A 668 -14.70 -16.08 -20.90
N ASP A 669 -16.00 -16.39 -20.94
CA ASP A 669 -16.58 -17.44 -21.77
C ASP A 669 -16.31 -17.30 -23.27
N ARG A 670 -16.05 -16.10 -23.78
CA ARG A 670 -15.75 -15.88 -25.21
C ARG A 670 -14.48 -16.57 -25.66
N SER A 671 -13.57 -16.87 -24.73
CA SER A 671 -12.36 -17.62 -25.05
C SER A 671 -12.58 -19.12 -25.18
N LEU A 672 -13.70 -19.69 -24.71
CA LEU A 672 -14.04 -21.10 -24.94
C LEU A 672 -14.74 -21.27 -26.30
N VAL A 673 -13.94 -21.47 -27.35
CA VAL A 673 -14.42 -21.48 -28.74
C VAL A 673 -14.95 -22.83 -29.20
N ASN A 674 -14.45 -23.94 -28.62
CA ASN A 674 -14.94 -25.28 -28.95
C ASN A 674 -15.06 -26.14 -27.68
N VAL A 675 -16.13 -26.93 -27.63
CA VAL A 675 -16.42 -27.90 -26.57
C VAL A 675 -16.92 -29.19 -27.23
N ASP A 676 -16.21 -30.28 -27.05
CA ASP A 676 -16.59 -31.64 -27.48
C ASP A 676 -16.64 -32.57 -26.26
N LEU A 677 -17.84 -33.05 -25.94
CA LEU A 677 -18.11 -33.94 -24.80
C LEU A 677 -18.50 -35.36 -25.25
N GLY A 678 -18.27 -35.71 -26.53
CA GLY A 678 -18.69 -36.98 -27.11
C GLY A 678 -20.20 -37.08 -27.38
N GLY A 679 -20.81 -35.99 -27.86
CA GLY A 679 -22.23 -35.91 -28.21
C GLY A 679 -23.03 -35.07 -27.21
N GLN A 680 -23.14 -33.77 -27.49
CA GLN A 680 -23.68 -32.77 -26.59
C GLN A 680 -24.65 -31.81 -27.28
N THR A 681 -25.57 -31.24 -26.52
CA THR A 681 -26.45 -30.14 -26.95
C THR A 681 -26.36 -29.02 -25.93
N LEU A 682 -26.04 -27.80 -26.38
CA LEU A 682 -25.99 -26.61 -25.54
C LEU A 682 -27.41 -26.18 -25.17
N ILE A 683 -27.71 -26.16 -23.87
CA ILE A 683 -29.04 -25.84 -23.33
C ILE A 683 -29.11 -24.40 -22.84
N THR A 684 -28.02 -23.92 -22.23
CA THR A 684 -27.93 -22.56 -21.69
C THR A 684 -26.54 -22.01 -21.93
N HIS A 685 -26.48 -20.75 -22.34
CA HIS A 685 -25.24 -20.04 -22.61
C HIS A 685 -25.38 -18.61 -22.07
N ASP A 686 -24.99 -18.41 -20.81
CA ASP A 686 -24.93 -17.07 -20.21
C ASP A 686 -23.50 -16.54 -20.35
N ILE A 687 -23.28 -15.79 -21.43
CA ILE A 687 -21.99 -15.19 -21.75
C ILE A 687 -21.52 -14.24 -20.63
N PRO A 688 -22.33 -13.26 -20.14
CA PRO A 688 -21.86 -12.39 -19.06
C PRO A 688 -21.52 -13.14 -17.78
N ALA A 689 -22.29 -14.15 -17.37
CA ALA A 689 -21.97 -14.92 -16.15
C ALA A 689 -20.83 -15.93 -16.35
N GLY A 690 -20.42 -16.15 -17.60
CA GLY A 690 -19.36 -17.10 -17.94
C GLY A 690 -19.78 -18.56 -17.78
N TYR A 691 -21.05 -18.90 -18.02
CA TYR A 691 -21.64 -20.19 -17.62
C TYR A 691 -22.40 -20.87 -18.76
N ARG A 692 -22.07 -22.14 -19.03
CA ARG A 692 -22.70 -22.99 -20.05
C ARG A 692 -23.27 -24.27 -19.44
N ILE A 693 -24.42 -24.71 -19.94
CA ILE A 693 -25.03 -25.99 -19.57
C ILE A 693 -25.16 -26.84 -20.82
N TYR A 694 -24.49 -27.98 -20.85
CA TYR A 694 -24.56 -28.96 -21.93
C TYR A 694 -25.33 -30.19 -21.48
N ARG A 695 -26.26 -30.67 -22.31
CA ARG A 695 -26.89 -31.99 -22.15
C ARG A 695 -26.15 -33.01 -22.99
N LEU A 696 -25.78 -34.14 -22.38
CA LEU A 696 -25.14 -35.25 -23.08
C LEU A 696 -26.22 -36.09 -23.79
N GLN A 697 -25.97 -36.48 -25.05
CA GLN A 697 -26.84 -37.39 -25.79
C GLN A 697 -26.82 -38.78 -25.16
N ARG A 698 -25.62 -39.27 -24.81
CA ARG A 698 -25.42 -40.45 -23.98
C ARG A 698 -24.97 -40.00 -22.59
N PRO A 699 -25.81 -40.17 -21.55
CA PRO A 699 -25.42 -39.88 -20.17
C PRO A 699 -24.12 -40.59 -19.80
N LEU A 700 -23.28 -39.94 -19.00
CA LEU A 700 -22.05 -40.55 -18.49
C LEU A 700 -22.44 -41.51 -17.35
N GLN A 701 -22.32 -42.81 -17.58
CA GLN A 701 -22.73 -43.82 -16.60
C GLN A 701 -21.79 -43.84 -15.38
N PRO A 702 -22.25 -44.29 -14.20
CA PRO A 702 -21.38 -44.47 -13.03
C PRO A 702 -20.11 -45.27 -13.37
N GLY A 703 -18.94 -44.75 -13.01
CA GLY A 703 -17.64 -45.33 -13.31
C GLY A 703 -17.16 -45.20 -14.77
N GLU A 704 -18.00 -44.67 -15.69
CA GLU A 704 -17.62 -44.46 -17.08
C GLU A 704 -16.53 -43.38 -17.17
N GLU A 705 -15.50 -43.67 -17.96
CA GLU A 705 -14.48 -42.70 -18.37
C GLU A 705 -14.74 -42.23 -19.80
N ARG A 706 -14.58 -40.94 -20.03
CA ARG A 706 -14.78 -40.33 -21.35
C ARG A 706 -13.78 -39.20 -21.58
N VAL A 707 -13.41 -39.02 -22.84
CA VAL A 707 -12.53 -37.92 -23.25
C VAL A 707 -13.37 -36.69 -23.60
N PHE A 708 -13.09 -35.58 -22.93
CA PHE A 708 -13.62 -34.25 -23.26
C PHE A 708 -12.52 -33.41 -23.90
N ARG A 709 -12.87 -32.62 -24.91
CA ARG A 709 -11.96 -31.72 -25.59
C ARG A 709 -12.48 -30.30 -25.55
N PHE A 710 -11.57 -29.37 -25.26
CA PHE A 710 -11.84 -27.95 -25.22
C PHE A 710 -10.82 -27.23 -26.07
N ARG A 711 -11.25 -26.19 -26.77
CA ARG A 711 -10.36 -25.22 -27.37
C ARG A 711 -10.57 -23.88 -26.71
N VAL A 712 -9.54 -23.42 -26.00
CA VAL A 712 -9.47 -22.09 -25.44
C VAL A 712 -8.63 -21.22 -26.35
N ASP A 713 -9.16 -20.08 -26.74
CA ASP A 713 -8.53 -19.14 -27.65
C ASP A 713 -8.59 -17.73 -27.03
N GLN A 714 -7.44 -17.22 -26.61
CA GLN A 714 -7.31 -15.94 -25.93
C GLN A 714 -6.41 -15.00 -26.72
N HIS A 715 -6.94 -13.82 -27.03
CA HIS A 715 -6.23 -12.75 -27.73
C HIS A 715 -6.50 -11.40 -27.06
N PRO A 716 -5.53 -10.47 -27.04
CA PRO A 716 -5.79 -9.11 -26.60
C PRO A 716 -6.68 -8.40 -27.63
N HIS A 717 -7.60 -7.57 -27.14
CA HIS A 717 -8.48 -6.77 -27.98
C HIS A 717 -8.20 -5.29 -27.70
N GLY A 718 -7.49 -4.60 -28.60
CA GLY A 718 -7.30 -3.14 -28.54
C GLY A 718 -6.81 -2.61 -27.18
N ILE A 719 -7.38 -1.48 -26.73
CA ILE A 719 -7.08 -0.76 -25.49
C ILE A 719 -8.23 -0.95 -24.51
N THR A 720 -7.92 -1.46 -23.32
CA THR A 720 -8.87 -1.62 -22.22
C THR A 720 -8.99 -0.35 -21.38
N ALA A 721 -10.15 -0.12 -20.76
CA ALA A 721 -10.33 0.98 -19.81
C ALA A 721 -9.56 0.77 -18.50
N GLY A 722 -9.44 -0.49 -18.05
CA GLY A 722 -8.57 -0.86 -16.92
C GLY A 722 -7.13 -1.17 -17.35
N GLN A 723 -6.26 -1.47 -16.38
CA GLN A 723 -4.92 -1.99 -16.64
C GLN A 723 -5.00 -3.22 -17.56
N ALA A 724 -4.15 -3.30 -18.59
CA ALA A 724 -4.11 -4.47 -19.48
C ALA A 724 -3.71 -5.75 -18.73
N GLN A 725 -3.86 -6.93 -19.34
CA GLN A 725 -3.58 -8.20 -18.67
C GLN A 725 -2.07 -8.37 -18.40
N THR A 726 -1.72 -9.13 -17.36
CA THR A 726 -0.33 -9.36 -16.90
C THR A 726 0.16 -10.79 -17.10
N ASP A 727 -0.70 -11.67 -17.58
CA ASP A 727 -0.48 -13.12 -17.63
C ASP A 727 0.28 -13.54 -18.91
N LEU A 728 -0.06 -12.92 -20.05
CA LEU A 728 0.55 -13.17 -21.36
C LEU A 728 1.37 -11.95 -21.78
N VAL A 729 2.65 -11.97 -21.47
CA VAL A 729 3.58 -10.85 -21.72
C VAL A 729 4.78 -11.29 -22.55
N ALA A 730 5.39 -10.34 -23.25
CA ALA A 730 6.45 -10.60 -24.21
C ALA A 730 7.69 -11.27 -23.60
N ASN A 731 7.99 -11.06 -22.32
CA ASN A 731 9.02 -11.79 -21.58
C ASN A 731 8.56 -12.06 -20.14
N GLY A 732 8.38 -13.33 -19.77
CA GLY A 732 7.88 -13.71 -18.45
C GLY A 732 6.36 -13.93 -18.41
N SER A 733 5.77 -14.49 -19.47
CA SER A 733 4.37 -14.95 -19.42
C SER A 733 4.20 -15.97 -18.31
N PHE A 734 3.16 -15.82 -17.49
CA PHE A 734 2.80 -16.71 -16.39
C PHE A 734 1.29 -16.79 -16.23
N PHE A 735 0.73 -17.98 -16.44
CA PHE A 735 -0.68 -18.29 -16.18
C PHE A 735 -0.80 -19.72 -15.65
N ASN A 736 -1.97 -20.11 -15.17
CA ASN A 736 -2.18 -21.42 -14.56
C ASN A 736 -3.48 -22.08 -15.02
N SER A 737 -3.80 -23.23 -14.43
CA SER A 737 -4.98 -24.03 -14.77
C SER A 737 -6.30 -23.24 -14.71
N ARG A 738 -6.38 -22.08 -14.04
CA ARG A 738 -7.56 -21.19 -14.04
C ARG A 738 -7.86 -20.55 -15.39
N ALA A 739 -6.93 -20.58 -16.35
CA ALA A 739 -7.18 -20.15 -17.73
C ALA A 739 -8.05 -21.16 -18.52
N LEU A 740 -8.25 -22.36 -17.97
CA LEU A 740 -9.06 -23.43 -18.55
C LEU A 740 -10.46 -23.48 -17.90
N PRO A 741 -11.44 -24.15 -18.53
CA PRO A 741 -12.78 -24.29 -17.96
C PRO A 741 -12.78 -25.11 -16.64
N TRP A 742 -13.82 -24.97 -15.83
CA TRP A 742 -14.09 -25.87 -14.69
C TRP A 742 -15.47 -26.50 -14.81
N PHE A 743 -15.72 -27.58 -14.05
CA PHE A 743 -17.04 -28.20 -13.97
C PHE A 743 -17.86 -27.74 -12.77
N GLY A 744 -19.15 -27.48 -12.99
CA GLY A 744 -20.09 -27.17 -11.92
C GLY A 744 -20.15 -25.70 -11.48
N TYR A 745 -20.72 -25.50 -10.29
CA TYR A 745 -20.85 -24.18 -9.66
C TYR A 745 -19.59 -23.87 -8.87
N ASN A 746 -19.02 -22.67 -9.03
CA ASN A 746 -17.81 -22.27 -8.34
C ASN A 746 -18.14 -21.22 -7.26
N THR A 747 -17.93 -21.55 -5.99
CA THR A 747 -18.19 -20.64 -4.87
C THR A 747 -17.21 -19.46 -4.82
N GLN A 748 -16.05 -19.55 -5.49
CA GLN A 748 -15.06 -18.47 -5.54
C GLN A 748 -15.51 -17.25 -6.37
N THR A 749 -16.59 -17.37 -7.15
CA THR A 749 -17.18 -16.26 -7.90
C THR A 749 -18.27 -15.52 -7.11
N GLU A 750 -18.67 -16.03 -5.94
CA GLU A 750 -19.61 -15.36 -5.03
C GLU A 750 -18.99 -14.08 -4.45
N ILE A 751 -19.84 -13.11 -4.11
CA ILE A 751 -19.41 -11.91 -3.38
C ILE A 751 -18.99 -12.34 -1.96
N THR A 752 -17.80 -11.96 -1.53
CA THR A 752 -17.28 -12.27 -0.19
C THR A 752 -17.48 -11.14 0.81
N ASP A 753 -17.56 -9.88 0.36
CA ASP A 753 -17.81 -8.75 1.25
C ASP A 753 -19.24 -8.82 1.82
N ARG A 754 -19.31 -8.90 3.14
CA ARG A 754 -20.56 -9.05 3.88
C ARG A 754 -21.55 -7.90 3.63
N ASN A 755 -21.05 -6.68 3.44
CA ASN A 755 -21.90 -5.51 3.25
C ASN A 755 -22.45 -5.49 1.83
N ASP A 756 -21.62 -5.77 0.83
CA ASP A 756 -22.06 -5.82 -0.57
C ASP A 756 -23.05 -6.96 -0.83
N ARG A 757 -22.91 -8.09 -0.11
CA ARG A 757 -23.93 -9.16 -0.08
C ARG A 757 -25.25 -8.69 0.52
N ARG A 758 -25.22 -8.00 1.66
CA ARG A 758 -26.43 -7.50 2.32
C ARG A 758 -27.16 -6.47 1.47
N LYS A 759 -26.46 -5.52 0.85
CA LYS A 759 -27.03 -4.56 -0.13
C LYS A 759 -27.78 -5.28 -1.26
N ARG A 760 -27.36 -6.49 -1.64
CA ARG A 760 -27.90 -7.29 -2.74
C ARG A 760 -28.83 -8.42 -2.30
N GLY A 761 -29.15 -8.51 -1.01
CA GLY A 761 -30.06 -9.53 -0.47
C GLY A 761 -29.53 -10.97 -0.50
N LEU A 762 -28.21 -11.17 -0.52
CA LEU A 762 -27.57 -12.50 -0.61
C LEU A 762 -27.26 -13.15 0.75
N GLY A 763 -27.63 -12.50 1.86
CA GLY A 763 -27.33 -12.96 3.21
C GLY A 763 -25.84 -12.88 3.57
N GLU A 764 -25.41 -13.73 4.51
CA GLU A 764 -24.02 -13.78 4.98
C GLU A 764 -23.08 -14.49 3.97
N PRO A 765 -21.78 -14.16 3.94
CA PRO A 765 -20.79 -14.83 3.10
C PRO A 765 -20.73 -16.34 3.33
N THR A 766 -20.58 -17.11 2.25
CA THR A 766 -20.34 -18.56 2.34
C THR A 766 -18.96 -18.80 2.92
N ARG A 767 -18.88 -19.39 4.12
CA ARG A 767 -17.63 -19.84 4.74
C ARG A 767 -17.26 -21.24 4.24
N MET A 768 -16.03 -21.64 4.53
CA MET A 768 -15.59 -23.01 4.31
C MET A 768 -16.50 -23.99 5.09
N PRO A 769 -16.80 -25.18 4.54
CA PRO A 769 -17.54 -26.20 5.27
C PRO A 769 -16.92 -26.49 6.64
N LYS A 770 -17.76 -26.79 7.64
CA LYS A 770 -17.28 -27.09 8.99
C LYS A 770 -16.41 -28.34 8.98
N LEU A 771 -15.47 -28.42 9.92
CA LEU A 771 -14.56 -29.57 10.08
C LEU A 771 -15.31 -30.92 10.23
N GLU A 772 -16.52 -30.88 10.79
CA GLU A 772 -17.37 -32.06 11.00
C GLU A 772 -18.09 -32.55 9.73
N ASP A 773 -18.11 -31.74 8.67
CA ASP A 773 -18.84 -32.05 7.43
C ASP A 773 -18.16 -33.20 6.67
N GLN A 774 -18.72 -34.40 6.80
CA GLN A 774 -18.19 -35.60 6.15
C GLN A 774 -18.38 -35.57 4.63
N ALA A 775 -19.41 -34.90 4.12
CA ALA A 775 -19.66 -34.84 2.68
C ALA A 775 -18.62 -33.96 1.98
N ALA A 776 -18.23 -32.84 2.61
CA ALA A 776 -17.20 -31.95 2.09
C ALA A 776 -15.80 -32.62 1.98
N ARG A 777 -15.56 -33.71 2.71
CA ARG A 777 -14.32 -34.51 2.59
C ARG A 777 -14.18 -35.26 1.28
N ALA A 778 -15.23 -35.30 0.44
CA ALA A 778 -15.12 -35.81 -0.91
C ALA A 778 -14.22 -34.94 -1.82
N ASN A 779 -13.92 -33.71 -1.41
CA ASN A 779 -13.16 -32.73 -2.17
C ASN A 779 -11.93 -32.25 -1.41
N THR A 780 -10.93 -31.79 -2.16
CA THR A 780 -9.81 -31.02 -1.59
C THR A 780 -10.17 -29.54 -1.52
N TYR A 781 -9.49 -28.75 -0.70
CA TYR A 781 -9.70 -27.29 -0.70
C TYR A 781 -9.19 -26.58 -1.98
N VAL A 782 -8.45 -27.28 -2.84
CA VAL A 782 -7.88 -26.74 -4.09
C VAL A 782 -8.84 -26.89 -5.27
N SER A 783 -9.54 -28.03 -5.36
CA SER A 783 -10.48 -28.34 -6.44
C SER A 783 -11.55 -29.34 -5.96
N ASP A 784 -12.75 -29.19 -6.52
CA ASP A 784 -13.93 -30.04 -6.35
C ASP A 784 -14.35 -30.76 -7.66
N ASP A 785 -13.68 -30.49 -8.76
CA ASP A 785 -13.87 -31.10 -10.09
C ASP A 785 -12.73 -32.04 -10.51
N ALA A 786 -11.72 -32.21 -9.66
CA ALA A 786 -10.60 -33.11 -9.88
C ALA A 786 -10.02 -33.64 -8.56
N ASP A 787 -9.45 -34.84 -8.65
CA ASP A 787 -8.74 -35.49 -7.55
C ASP A 787 -7.22 -35.47 -7.87
N TRP A 788 -6.53 -36.60 -7.70
CA TRP A 788 -5.17 -36.79 -8.23
C TRP A 788 -5.22 -37.21 -9.70
N LEU A 789 -4.57 -36.45 -10.57
CA LEU A 789 -4.61 -36.67 -12.02
C LEU A 789 -3.25 -37.02 -12.63
N SER A 790 -3.28 -37.73 -13.76
CA SER A 790 -2.13 -37.88 -14.64
C SER A 790 -1.96 -36.63 -15.50
N PHE A 791 -0.77 -36.03 -15.48
CA PHE A 791 -0.51 -34.77 -16.18
C PHE A 791 0.49 -34.93 -17.32
N ALA A 792 0.11 -34.43 -18.48
CA ALA A 792 0.99 -34.18 -19.60
C ALA A 792 0.64 -32.86 -20.27
N SER A 793 1.64 -32.17 -20.82
CA SER A 793 1.37 -30.99 -21.62
C SER A 793 2.48 -30.75 -22.64
N THR A 794 2.09 -30.27 -23.81
CA THR A 794 3.00 -29.72 -24.82
C THR A 794 2.83 -28.22 -24.84
N ILE A 795 3.90 -27.46 -24.65
CA ILE A 795 3.88 -26.00 -24.76
C ILE A 795 4.82 -25.54 -25.85
N CYS A 796 4.29 -24.78 -26.81
CA CYS A 796 5.01 -24.10 -27.88
C CYS A 796 5.08 -22.60 -27.58
N THR A 797 6.23 -22.00 -27.82
CA THR A 797 6.47 -20.58 -27.59
C THR A 797 7.39 -19.97 -28.66
N ALA A 798 7.69 -18.68 -28.51
CA ALA A 798 8.65 -17.95 -29.32
C ALA A 798 10.01 -18.67 -29.41
N PRO A 799 10.69 -18.64 -30.56
CA PRO A 799 11.90 -19.43 -30.81
C PRO A 799 13.10 -19.09 -29.92
N ASP A 800 13.11 -17.90 -29.32
CA ASP A 800 14.14 -17.39 -28.41
C ASP A 800 13.81 -17.60 -26.92
N GLN A 801 12.67 -18.20 -26.60
CA GLN A 801 12.23 -18.44 -25.21
C GLN A 801 12.32 -19.91 -24.82
N ILE A 802 12.28 -20.14 -23.51
CA ILE A 802 12.04 -21.45 -22.91
C ILE A 802 10.63 -21.42 -22.35
N ALA A 803 9.85 -22.46 -22.62
CA ALA A 803 8.54 -22.64 -21.99
C ALA A 803 8.57 -23.82 -21.00
N LEU A 804 7.93 -23.63 -19.84
CA LEU A 804 7.92 -24.56 -18.72
C LEU A 804 6.49 -24.86 -18.29
N ALA A 805 6.24 -26.13 -18.03
CA ALA A 805 5.07 -26.65 -17.32
C ALA A 805 5.55 -27.75 -16.34
N PRO A 806 4.77 -28.12 -15.31
CA PRO A 806 5.10 -29.24 -14.43
C PRO A 806 5.42 -30.52 -15.21
N GLY A 807 6.35 -31.33 -14.68
CA GLY A 807 6.79 -32.58 -15.30
C GLY A 807 8.20 -32.55 -15.87
N TYR A 808 8.62 -33.71 -16.35
CA TYR A 808 9.96 -33.92 -16.90
C TYR A 808 9.92 -33.72 -18.41
N LEU A 809 10.93 -33.03 -18.93
CA LEU A 809 11.05 -32.79 -20.36
C LEU A 809 11.27 -34.12 -21.09
N GLN A 810 10.28 -34.55 -21.86
CA GLN A 810 10.36 -35.75 -22.69
C GLN A 810 10.93 -35.45 -24.07
N LYS A 811 10.55 -34.29 -24.62
CA LYS A 811 10.94 -33.89 -25.98
C LYS A 811 10.99 -32.38 -26.09
N GLU A 812 12.08 -31.88 -26.66
CA GLU A 812 12.19 -30.52 -27.19
C GLU A 812 12.27 -30.61 -28.71
N PHE A 813 11.48 -29.80 -29.41
CA PHE A 813 11.46 -29.78 -30.87
C PHE A 813 11.03 -28.42 -31.42
N ARG A 814 11.23 -28.21 -32.72
CA ARG A 814 10.73 -27.04 -33.43
C ARG A 814 9.56 -27.42 -34.32
N GLN A 815 8.51 -26.61 -34.33
CA GLN A 815 7.34 -26.80 -35.18
C GLN A 815 6.88 -25.43 -35.68
N ALA A 816 6.68 -25.26 -36.98
CA ALA A 816 6.22 -24.00 -37.59
C ALA A 816 7.02 -22.74 -37.15
N GLY A 817 8.35 -22.88 -36.99
CA GLY A 817 9.22 -21.77 -36.54
C GLY A 817 9.19 -21.49 -35.02
N ARG A 818 8.47 -22.30 -34.26
CA ARG A 818 8.25 -22.19 -32.81
C ARG A 818 9.06 -23.23 -32.07
N ARG A 819 9.39 -22.98 -30.81
CA ARG A 819 10.09 -23.94 -29.94
C ARG A 819 9.08 -24.59 -29.00
N CYS A 820 9.01 -25.92 -29.00
CA CYS A 820 8.00 -26.71 -28.31
C CYS A 820 8.63 -27.69 -27.32
N PHE A 821 7.96 -27.88 -26.19
CA PHE A 821 8.41 -28.70 -25.07
C PHE A 821 7.29 -29.61 -24.61
N ARG A 822 7.54 -30.93 -24.58
CA ARG A 822 6.63 -31.92 -24.01
C ARG A 822 7.06 -32.25 -22.59
N TYR A 823 6.20 -31.95 -21.62
CA TYR A 823 6.38 -32.34 -20.22
C TYR A 823 5.37 -33.43 -19.84
N VAL A 824 5.83 -34.41 -19.09
CA VAL A 824 5.01 -35.51 -18.57
C VAL A 824 5.40 -35.77 -17.12
N MET A 825 4.41 -35.94 -16.26
CA MET A 825 4.60 -36.38 -14.87
C MET A 825 4.60 -37.91 -14.79
N ASP A 826 5.47 -38.46 -13.95
CA ASP A 826 5.53 -39.91 -13.66
C ASP A 826 4.75 -40.30 -12.40
N ARG A 827 4.25 -39.30 -11.66
CA ARG A 827 3.43 -39.44 -10.46
C ARG A 827 2.14 -38.62 -10.62
N PRO A 828 1.03 -39.05 -9.99
CA PRO A 828 -0.18 -38.23 -9.92
C PRO A 828 0.09 -36.88 -9.26
N MET A 829 -0.62 -35.84 -9.69
CA MET A 829 -0.56 -34.50 -9.11
C MET A 829 -1.95 -33.88 -9.00
N LEU A 830 -2.09 -32.80 -8.22
CA LEU A 830 -3.34 -32.05 -8.15
C LEU A 830 -3.64 -31.34 -9.48
N ASN A 831 -4.92 -31.01 -9.72
CA ASN A 831 -5.36 -30.14 -10.83
C ASN A 831 -4.97 -28.66 -10.62
N PHE A 832 -3.68 -28.46 -10.38
CA PHE A 832 -3.07 -27.20 -10.00
C PHE A 832 -1.69 -27.15 -10.63
N TYR A 833 -1.60 -26.50 -11.79
CA TYR A 833 -0.39 -26.42 -12.60
C TYR A 833 -0.29 -25.07 -13.31
N ALA A 834 0.93 -24.70 -13.68
CA ALA A 834 1.25 -23.44 -14.32
C ALA A 834 1.96 -23.60 -15.67
N TYR A 835 1.88 -22.55 -16.48
CA TYR A 835 2.60 -22.37 -17.73
C TYR A 835 3.41 -21.10 -17.66
N LEU A 836 4.71 -21.19 -17.96
CA LEU A 836 5.62 -20.06 -17.96
C LEU A 836 6.42 -20.00 -19.24
N SER A 837 6.71 -18.79 -19.73
CA SER A 837 7.62 -18.58 -20.87
C SER A 837 8.41 -17.29 -20.75
N ALA A 838 9.74 -17.38 -20.80
CA ALA A 838 10.62 -16.23 -20.80
C ALA A 838 12.00 -16.53 -21.41
N ARG A 839 12.82 -15.48 -21.49
CA ARG A 839 14.24 -15.52 -21.83
C ARG A 839 15.08 -15.69 -20.57
N TRP A 840 15.15 -16.91 -20.05
CA TRP A 840 15.93 -17.20 -18.85
C TRP A 840 17.37 -17.62 -19.16
N GLN A 841 18.26 -17.31 -18.23
CA GLN A 841 19.45 -18.12 -17.98
C GLN A 841 19.13 -19.22 -16.97
N VAL A 842 19.85 -20.34 -17.07
CA VAL A 842 19.62 -21.50 -16.20
C VAL A 842 20.88 -21.78 -15.41
N ARG A 843 20.79 -21.72 -14.08
CA ARG A 843 21.82 -22.21 -13.17
C ARG A 843 21.42 -23.57 -12.64
N LYS A 844 22.33 -24.53 -12.68
CA LYS A 844 22.10 -25.89 -12.18
C LYS A 844 22.89 -26.15 -10.90
N GLY A 845 22.25 -26.84 -9.97
CA GLY A 845 22.83 -27.46 -8.78
C GLY A 845 22.32 -28.89 -8.65
N TYR A 846 22.82 -29.60 -7.64
CA TYR A 846 22.41 -30.99 -7.40
C TYR A 846 22.25 -31.24 -5.91
N TYR A 847 21.24 -32.04 -5.55
CA TYR A 847 21.12 -32.66 -4.25
C TYR A 847 21.11 -34.17 -4.45
N LYS A 848 22.20 -34.86 -4.07
CA LYS A 848 22.45 -36.26 -4.46
C LYS A 848 22.33 -36.39 -5.99
N ASN A 849 21.35 -37.15 -6.48
CA ASN A 849 21.06 -37.35 -7.91
C ASN A 849 19.89 -36.47 -8.42
N VAL A 850 19.31 -35.61 -7.58
CA VAL A 850 18.20 -34.72 -7.94
C VAL A 850 18.75 -33.39 -8.49
N PRO A 851 18.61 -33.09 -9.79
CA PRO A 851 18.93 -31.78 -10.35
C PRO A 851 18.05 -30.68 -9.75
N ILE A 852 18.69 -29.55 -9.47
CA ILE A 852 18.08 -28.30 -9.05
C ILE A 852 18.33 -27.27 -10.15
N GLU A 853 17.29 -26.67 -10.70
CA GLU A 853 17.43 -25.70 -11.78
C GLU A 853 16.76 -24.38 -11.41
N ILE A 854 17.52 -23.29 -11.48
CA ILE A 854 17.01 -21.94 -11.26
C ILE A 854 16.98 -21.22 -12.61
N TYR A 855 15.79 -20.84 -13.04
CA TYR A 855 15.54 -20.06 -14.24
C TYR A 855 15.39 -18.60 -13.83
N TYR A 856 16.31 -17.75 -14.26
CA TYR A 856 16.40 -16.36 -13.81
C TYR A 856 16.70 -15.41 -14.98
N ASP A 857 16.30 -14.15 -14.84
CA ASP A 857 16.65 -13.08 -15.75
C ASP A 857 18.13 -12.73 -15.60
N PRO A 858 18.89 -12.54 -16.70
CA PRO A 858 20.31 -12.18 -16.63
C PRO A 858 20.64 -10.97 -15.76
N LYS A 859 19.69 -10.05 -15.53
CA LYS A 859 19.86 -8.88 -14.66
C LYS A 859 19.80 -9.21 -13.17
N HIS A 860 19.29 -10.38 -12.78
CA HIS A 860 19.04 -10.76 -11.39
C HIS A 860 19.84 -11.99 -10.89
N PRO A 861 21.16 -12.07 -11.11
CA PRO A 861 21.94 -13.24 -10.70
C PRO A 861 22.18 -13.34 -9.18
N TYR A 862 21.81 -12.31 -8.40
CA TYR A 862 22.34 -12.05 -7.06
C TYR A 862 22.15 -13.21 -6.06
N ASN A 863 20.95 -13.76 -5.96
CA ASN A 863 20.60 -14.77 -4.95
C ASN A 863 20.37 -16.18 -5.53
N VAL A 864 20.70 -16.39 -6.81
CA VAL A 864 20.49 -17.68 -7.51
C VAL A 864 21.22 -18.83 -6.80
N GLN A 865 22.48 -18.61 -6.39
CA GLN A 865 23.24 -19.61 -5.65
C GLN A 865 22.63 -19.89 -4.27
N ARG A 866 22.12 -18.85 -3.60
CA ARG A 866 21.49 -19.00 -2.28
C ARG A 866 20.19 -19.81 -2.37
N MET A 867 19.42 -19.65 -3.44
CA MET A 867 18.23 -20.47 -3.70
C MET A 867 18.60 -21.96 -3.89
N ILE A 868 19.69 -22.27 -4.62
CA ILE A 868 20.18 -23.65 -4.76
C ILE A 868 20.52 -24.25 -3.39
N GLU A 869 21.26 -23.51 -2.56
CA GLU A 869 21.60 -23.92 -1.20
C GLU A 869 20.35 -24.13 -0.33
N GLY A 870 19.38 -23.23 -0.44
CA GLY A 870 18.08 -23.33 0.21
C GLY A 870 17.37 -24.64 -0.14
N VAL A 871 17.31 -24.99 -1.43
CA VAL A 871 16.74 -26.27 -1.88
C VAL A 871 17.53 -27.46 -1.32
N GLN A 872 18.86 -27.45 -1.41
CA GLN A 872 19.71 -28.55 -0.91
C GLN A 872 19.50 -28.80 0.58
N LYS A 873 19.51 -27.74 1.41
CA LYS A 873 19.30 -27.83 2.86
C LYS A 873 17.89 -28.27 3.21
N SER A 874 16.90 -27.77 2.47
CA SER A 874 15.50 -28.16 2.62
C SER A 874 15.30 -29.65 2.33
N LEU A 875 15.76 -30.14 1.18
CA LEU A 875 15.68 -31.57 0.84
C LEU A 875 16.45 -32.44 1.83
N THR A 876 17.62 -31.98 2.31
CA THR A 876 18.39 -32.68 3.35
C THR A 876 17.57 -32.89 4.63
N TYR A 877 16.90 -31.84 5.10
CA TYR A 877 16.10 -31.91 6.32
C TYR A 877 14.78 -32.67 6.12
N TYR A 878 14.05 -32.39 5.02
CA TYR A 878 12.73 -32.98 4.77
C TYR A 878 12.83 -34.50 4.51
N GLU A 879 13.77 -34.97 3.70
CA GLU A 879 13.95 -36.41 3.49
C GLU A 879 14.36 -37.15 4.77
N ALA A 880 15.14 -36.51 5.64
CA ALA A 880 15.61 -37.13 6.88
C ALA A 880 14.50 -37.25 7.94
N ASN A 881 13.54 -36.33 7.95
CA ASN A 881 12.53 -36.23 9.02
C ASN A 881 11.10 -36.60 8.58
N PHE A 882 10.79 -36.52 7.29
CA PHE A 882 9.46 -36.78 6.73
C PHE A 882 9.47 -38.04 5.87
N THR A 883 9.01 -37.97 4.62
CA THR A 883 9.06 -39.06 3.63
C THR A 883 10.05 -38.73 2.51
N PRO A 884 10.47 -39.69 1.66
CA PRO A 884 11.34 -39.41 0.52
C PRO A 884 10.76 -38.36 -0.44
N TYR A 885 11.63 -37.59 -1.10
CA TYR A 885 11.21 -36.67 -2.15
C TYR A 885 10.68 -37.45 -3.36
N GLN A 886 9.50 -37.07 -3.86
CA GLN A 886 8.76 -37.88 -4.84
C GLN A 886 9.10 -37.62 -6.31
N HIS A 887 9.85 -36.56 -6.59
CA HIS A 887 10.15 -36.12 -7.95
C HIS A 887 11.65 -36.24 -8.25
N HIS A 888 12.00 -36.28 -9.53
CA HIS A 888 13.39 -36.38 -9.99
C HIS A 888 14.06 -35.03 -10.28
N GLN A 889 13.41 -33.90 -9.95
CA GLN A 889 13.98 -32.56 -10.12
C GLN A 889 13.29 -31.54 -9.20
N VAL A 890 13.95 -30.40 -8.98
CA VAL A 890 13.35 -29.18 -8.39
C VAL A 890 13.66 -28.00 -9.30
N ARG A 891 12.65 -27.19 -9.65
CA ARG A 891 12.83 -25.96 -10.43
C ARG A 891 12.31 -24.74 -9.71
N ILE A 892 13.08 -23.67 -9.69
CA ILE A 892 12.63 -22.32 -9.30
C ILE A 892 12.64 -21.46 -10.55
N ILE A 893 11.54 -20.75 -10.83
CA ILE A 893 11.34 -20.05 -12.09
C ILE A 893 10.95 -18.59 -11.83
N GLU A 894 11.78 -17.67 -12.29
CA GLU A 894 11.51 -16.25 -12.16
C GLU A 894 10.37 -15.78 -13.08
N PHE A 895 9.45 -14.97 -12.53
CA PHE A 895 8.42 -14.27 -13.29
C PHE A 895 8.34 -12.77 -12.93
N PRO A 896 7.76 -11.92 -13.82
CA PRO A 896 7.71 -10.47 -13.64
C PRO A 896 7.04 -10.01 -12.34
N GLY A 897 7.49 -8.87 -11.81
CA GLY A 897 7.07 -8.26 -10.55
C GLY A 897 5.69 -7.61 -10.58
N TYR A 898 4.84 -7.99 -11.53
CA TYR A 898 3.43 -7.59 -11.55
C TYR A 898 2.65 -8.20 -10.38
N ALA A 899 3.15 -9.31 -9.82
CA ALA A 899 2.66 -9.89 -8.58
C ALA A 899 3.83 -10.26 -7.67
N GLY A 900 3.68 -10.06 -6.36
CA GLY A 900 4.70 -10.33 -5.34
C GLY A 900 4.40 -11.59 -4.54
N PHE A 901 4.56 -12.78 -5.14
CA PHE A 901 4.47 -14.07 -4.45
C PHE A 901 5.45 -15.12 -5.01
N ALA A 902 5.63 -16.22 -4.28
CA ALA A 902 6.14 -17.48 -4.78
C ALA A 902 5.03 -18.53 -4.63
N GLN A 903 5.03 -19.55 -5.49
CA GLN A 903 3.96 -20.55 -5.50
C GLN A 903 4.49 -21.92 -5.89
N SER A 904 4.34 -22.90 -5.00
CA SER A 904 4.80 -24.26 -5.27
C SER A 904 3.77 -25.10 -6.05
N PHE A 905 4.08 -25.40 -7.32
CA PHE A 905 3.44 -26.47 -8.09
C PHE A 905 4.28 -27.76 -8.01
N ALA A 906 3.73 -28.89 -8.47
CA ALA A 906 4.47 -30.15 -8.50
C ALA A 906 5.80 -29.98 -9.25
N ASN A 907 6.92 -30.24 -8.56
CA ASN A 907 8.32 -30.08 -9.01
C ASN A 907 8.74 -28.69 -9.57
N THR A 908 7.87 -27.68 -9.53
CA THR A 908 8.06 -26.41 -10.24
C THR A 908 7.55 -25.24 -9.41
N ILE A 909 8.43 -24.29 -9.09
CA ILE A 909 8.17 -23.21 -8.12
C ILE A 909 8.40 -21.84 -8.80
N PRO A 910 7.35 -21.23 -9.40
CA PRO A 910 7.39 -19.84 -9.82
C PRO A 910 7.67 -18.89 -8.65
N TYR A 911 8.51 -17.90 -8.91
CA TYR A 911 9.06 -16.99 -7.91
C TYR A 911 9.16 -15.57 -8.49
N SER A 912 8.52 -14.58 -7.87
CA SER A 912 8.49 -13.21 -8.38
C SER A 912 9.87 -12.53 -8.35
N GLU A 913 10.17 -11.73 -9.38
CA GLU A 913 11.36 -10.84 -9.44
C GLU A 913 11.44 -9.92 -8.21
N SER A 914 10.29 -9.57 -7.62
CA SER A 914 10.15 -8.62 -6.51
C SER A 914 10.32 -9.23 -5.11
N ILE A 915 10.45 -10.55 -4.99
CA ILE A 915 10.64 -11.22 -3.69
C ILE A 915 12.11 -11.54 -3.47
N GLY A 916 12.63 -12.58 -4.12
CA GLY A 916 13.89 -13.21 -3.68
C GLY A 916 15.12 -12.79 -4.46
N PHE A 917 14.96 -12.48 -5.75
CA PHE A 917 16.10 -12.33 -6.66
C PHE A 917 16.93 -11.08 -6.41
N ILE A 918 16.33 -10.01 -5.89
CA ILE A 918 16.97 -8.71 -5.64
C ILE A 918 17.21 -8.41 -4.16
N ALA A 919 17.07 -9.39 -3.25
CA ALA A 919 17.36 -9.22 -1.82
C ALA A 919 18.84 -8.83 -1.58
N ASP A 920 19.10 -7.91 -0.66
CA ASP A 920 20.46 -7.52 -0.26
C ASP A 920 20.90 -8.29 0.99
N LEU A 921 21.48 -9.48 0.79
CA LEU A 921 21.93 -10.38 1.87
C LEU A 921 23.40 -10.15 2.29
N ARG A 922 23.97 -8.95 2.04
CA ARG A 922 25.37 -8.64 2.39
C ARG A 922 25.57 -8.50 3.90
N ASP A 923 24.55 -8.06 4.63
CA ASP A 923 24.54 -8.06 6.10
C ASP A 923 24.14 -9.45 6.61
N LYS A 924 25.03 -10.09 7.37
CA LYS A 924 24.78 -11.43 7.91
C LYS A 924 23.87 -11.43 9.12
N ASP A 925 23.68 -10.29 9.76
CA ASP A 925 22.76 -10.16 10.88
C ASP A 925 21.31 -10.06 10.38
N ASP A 926 21.07 -9.75 9.10
CA ASP A 926 19.73 -9.67 8.53
C ASP A 926 19.05 -11.04 8.39
N ILE A 927 17.70 -11.03 8.33
CA ILE A 927 16.94 -12.27 8.13
C ILE A 927 17.01 -12.66 6.65
N ASP A 928 17.60 -13.82 6.35
CA ASP A 928 17.60 -14.35 4.99
C ASP A 928 16.22 -14.91 4.63
N TYR A 929 15.34 -14.01 4.19
CA TYR A 929 14.00 -14.37 3.76
C TYR A 929 14.00 -15.11 2.42
N VAL A 930 15.08 -15.05 1.63
CA VAL A 930 15.21 -15.81 0.36
C VAL A 930 15.33 -17.29 0.68
N PHE A 931 16.19 -17.63 1.63
CA PHE A 931 16.36 -18.99 2.12
C PHE A 931 15.08 -19.51 2.79
N TYR A 932 14.45 -18.69 3.64
CA TYR A 932 13.19 -18.99 4.29
C TYR A 932 12.06 -19.31 3.29
N VAL A 933 11.77 -18.41 2.34
CA VAL A 933 10.68 -18.61 1.37
C VAL A 933 11.01 -19.78 0.46
N THR A 934 12.28 -19.95 0.04
CA THR A 934 12.70 -21.15 -0.72
C THR A 934 12.41 -22.43 0.07
N ALA A 935 12.73 -22.48 1.35
CA ALA A 935 12.47 -23.63 2.20
C ALA A 935 10.97 -23.90 2.37
N HIS A 936 10.16 -22.84 2.50
CA HIS A 936 8.69 -22.92 2.56
C HIS A 936 8.11 -23.53 1.28
N GLU A 937 8.51 -23.00 0.11
CA GLU A 937 8.00 -23.51 -1.17
C GLU A 937 8.43 -24.96 -1.45
N VAL A 938 9.66 -25.36 -1.05
CA VAL A 938 10.09 -26.76 -1.18
C VAL A 938 9.31 -27.67 -0.23
N ALA A 939 8.92 -27.19 0.96
CA ALA A 939 8.14 -27.99 1.91
C ALA A 939 6.76 -28.37 1.37
N HIS A 940 6.17 -27.53 0.50
CA HIS A 940 4.89 -27.83 -0.14
C HIS A 940 4.91 -29.11 -1.01
N GLN A 941 6.10 -29.59 -1.39
CA GLN A 941 6.21 -30.87 -2.11
C GLN A 941 5.73 -32.05 -1.25
N TRP A 942 5.76 -31.93 0.08
CA TRP A 942 5.11 -32.84 1.02
C TRP A 942 3.72 -32.34 1.42
N TRP A 943 3.65 -31.06 1.82
CA TRP A 943 2.43 -30.43 2.33
C TRP A 943 1.63 -29.78 1.19
N ALA A 944 0.49 -30.37 0.83
CA ALA A 944 -0.30 -30.22 -0.39
C ALA A 944 0.02 -31.25 -1.48
N HIS A 945 1.28 -31.45 -1.89
CA HIS A 945 1.59 -32.32 -3.04
C HIS A 945 1.80 -33.82 -2.71
N GLN A 946 1.95 -34.20 -1.43
CA GLN A 946 1.72 -35.60 -0.98
C GLN A 946 0.42 -35.72 -0.21
N VAL A 947 0.21 -34.82 0.75
CA VAL A 947 -0.97 -34.80 1.60
C VAL A 947 -1.68 -33.47 1.43
N ILE A 948 -2.94 -33.54 1.00
CA ILE A 948 -3.81 -32.39 0.81
C ILE A 948 -4.99 -32.45 1.78
N GLY A 949 -5.38 -31.30 2.31
CA GLY A 949 -6.55 -31.18 3.17
C GLY A 949 -7.86 -31.28 2.42
N ALA A 950 -8.85 -31.92 3.04
CA ALA A 950 -10.25 -31.87 2.63
C ALA A 950 -10.78 -30.43 2.53
N ASN A 951 -11.84 -30.17 1.76
CA ASN A 951 -12.48 -28.87 1.64
C ASN A 951 -13.32 -28.50 2.89
N VAL A 952 -12.68 -28.50 4.06
CA VAL A 952 -13.27 -28.15 5.36
C VAL A 952 -12.35 -27.22 6.13
N GLN A 953 -12.89 -26.53 7.14
CA GLN A 953 -12.13 -25.77 8.12
C GLN A 953 -10.89 -26.55 8.62
N GLY A 954 -9.75 -25.87 8.71
CA GLY A 954 -8.47 -26.46 9.09
C GLY A 954 -7.62 -26.97 7.92
N ALA A 955 -8.13 -26.98 6.68
CA ALA A 955 -7.38 -27.48 5.53
C ALA A 955 -6.04 -26.76 5.31
N THR A 956 -6.02 -25.43 5.43
CA THR A 956 -4.81 -24.63 5.19
C THR A 956 -3.76 -24.76 6.30
N MET A 957 -4.12 -25.29 7.47
CA MET A 957 -3.12 -25.67 8.49
C MET A 957 -2.23 -26.81 7.97
N LEU A 958 -2.79 -27.76 7.21
CA LEU A 958 -2.05 -28.90 6.68
C LEU A 958 -1.06 -28.51 5.59
N SER A 959 -1.36 -27.48 4.79
CA SER A 959 -0.48 -27.01 3.72
C SER A 959 0.42 -25.87 4.17
N GLU A 960 -0.14 -24.78 4.69
CA GLU A 960 0.62 -23.56 4.99
C GLU A 960 1.34 -23.64 6.33
N SER A 961 0.67 -24.05 7.41
CA SER A 961 1.33 -24.07 8.74
C SER A 961 2.40 -25.15 8.86
N LEU A 962 2.24 -26.29 8.17
CA LEU A 962 3.29 -27.32 8.12
C LEU A 962 4.46 -26.91 7.23
N ALA A 963 4.22 -26.20 6.12
CA ALA A 963 5.29 -25.61 5.31
C ALA A 963 6.06 -24.54 6.10
N GLN A 964 5.36 -23.72 6.90
CA GLN A 964 5.96 -22.79 7.84
C GLN A 964 6.87 -23.51 8.84
N TYR A 965 6.33 -24.48 9.59
CA TYR A 965 7.11 -25.26 10.54
C TYR A 965 8.38 -25.84 9.90
N SER A 966 8.24 -26.42 8.71
CA SER A 966 9.33 -27.02 7.95
C SER A 966 10.42 -26.00 7.63
N ALA A 967 10.04 -24.81 7.13
CA ALA A 967 10.98 -23.73 6.84
C ALA A 967 11.70 -23.22 8.10
N LEU A 968 10.98 -23.07 9.21
CA LEU A 968 11.56 -22.64 10.49
C LEU A 968 12.65 -23.60 10.97
N MET A 969 12.49 -24.92 10.78
CA MET A 969 13.48 -25.90 11.20
C MET A 969 14.76 -25.82 10.38
N VAL A 970 14.63 -25.64 9.06
CA VAL A 970 15.80 -25.46 8.19
C VAL A 970 16.51 -24.15 8.51
N MET A 971 15.75 -23.08 8.75
CA MET A 971 16.31 -21.78 9.18
C MET A 971 17.04 -21.87 10.51
N GLU A 972 16.46 -22.51 11.53
CA GLU A 972 17.11 -22.62 12.84
C GLU A 972 18.42 -23.41 12.76
N ARG A 973 18.48 -24.46 11.94
CA ARG A 973 19.72 -25.24 11.77
C ARG A 973 20.82 -24.46 11.06
N GLU A 974 20.46 -23.55 10.15
CA GLU A 974 21.42 -22.73 9.42
C GLU A 974 21.88 -21.51 10.23
N TYR A 975 20.95 -20.83 10.90
CA TYR A 975 21.19 -19.51 11.52
C TYR A 975 21.16 -19.51 13.05
N GLY A 976 20.70 -20.59 13.68
CA GLY A 976 20.60 -20.72 15.13
C GLY A 976 19.43 -19.95 15.76
N ARG A 977 19.24 -20.20 17.06
CA ARG A 977 18.08 -19.72 17.83
C ARG A 977 17.97 -18.21 17.95
N ALA A 978 19.09 -17.49 17.92
CA ALA A 978 19.10 -16.04 18.04
C ALA A 978 18.39 -15.36 16.84
N HIS A 979 18.61 -15.86 15.62
CA HIS A 979 17.88 -15.38 14.44
C HIS A 979 16.40 -15.76 14.49
N MET A 980 16.08 -16.96 14.97
CA MET A 980 14.70 -17.41 15.12
C MET A 980 13.89 -16.51 16.05
N ARG A 981 14.46 -16.03 17.17
CA ARG A 981 13.78 -15.11 18.07
C ARG A 981 13.31 -13.83 17.35
N ARG A 982 14.16 -13.25 16.49
CA ARG A 982 13.81 -12.05 15.70
C ARG A 982 12.73 -12.37 14.68
N PHE A 983 12.85 -13.50 13.98
CA PHE A 983 11.86 -13.95 13.02
C PHE A 983 10.49 -14.17 13.67
N LEU A 984 10.44 -14.91 14.78
CA LEU A 984 9.20 -15.19 15.51
C LEU A 984 8.57 -13.93 16.10
N LYS A 985 9.37 -12.92 16.47
CA LYS A 985 8.83 -11.60 16.84
C LYS A 985 8.07 -10.96 15.67
N TYR A 986 8.61 -11.00 14.44
CA TYR A 986 7.88 -10.51 13.26
C TYR A 986 6.59 -11.29 13.02
N GLU A 987 6.62 -12.62 13.20
CA GLU A 987 5.41 -13.44 13.08
C GLU A 987 4.37 -13.08 14.14
N LEU A 988 4.78 -12.92 15.41
CA LEU A 988 3.92 -12.50 16.52
C LEU A 988 3.30 -11.14 16.27
N ASP A 989 4.09 -10.14 15.89
CA ASP A 989 3.60 -8.79 15.60
C ASP A 989 2.57 -8.80 14.47
N ARG A 990 2.85 -9.53 13.37
CA ARG A 990 1.92 -9.64 12.23
C ARG A 990 0.67 -10.44 12.56
N TYR A 991 0.76 -11.44 13.44
CA TYR A 991 -0.41 -12.15 13.94
C TYR A 991 -1.31 -11.19 14.71
N LEU A 992 -0.76 -10.50 15.72
CA LEU A 992 -1.52 -9.59 16.59
C LEU A 992 -2.11 -8.40 15.81
N GLU A 993 -1.38 -7.85 14.85
CA GLU A 993 -1.87 -6.77 13.98
C GLU A 993 -2.99 -7.25 13.04
N GLY A 994 -2.84 -8.44 12.44
CA GLY A 994 -3.81 -9.01 11.50
C GLY A 994 -5.20 -9.22 12.10
N ARG A 995 -5.28 -9.57 13.39
CA ARG A 995 -6.54 -9.73 14.13
C ARG A 995 -7.42 -8.48 14.12
N GLY A 996 -6.81 -7.29 14.11
CA GLY A 996 -7.54 -6.02 14.06
C GLY A 996 -8.25 -5.75 12.73
N GLY A 997 -7.94 -6.53 11.68
CA GLY A 997 -8.53 -6.44 10.34
C GLY A 997 -9.47 -7.60 9.98
N GLU A 998 -9.75 -8.53 10.90
CA GLU A 998 -10.66 -9.66 10.67
C GLU A 998 -12.06 -9.16 10.27
N THR A 999 -12.63 -9.78 9.23
CA THR A 999 -13.89 -9.36 8.60
C THR A 999 -15.08 -10.23 8.99
N LEU A 1000 -14.84 -11.47 9.44
CA LEU A 1000 -15.85 -12.43 9.88
C LEU A 1000 -15.61 -12.82 11.34
N ASP A 1001 -14.95 -13.96 11.57
CA ASP A 1001 -14.52 -14.40 12.91
C ASP A 1001 -13.12 -15.01 12.82
N GLU A 1002 -12.27 -14.67 13.78
CA GLU A 1002 -11.00 -15.35 14.04
C GLU A 1002 -11.31 -16.80 14.43
N LEU A 1003 -10.69 -17.77 13.77
CA LEU A 1003 -10.85 -19.18 14.11
C LEU A 1003 -9.62 -19.73 14.84
N PRO A 1004 -9.79 -20.72 15.72
CA PRO A 1004 -8.67 -21.52 16.20
C PRO A 1004 -7.87 -22.12 15.04
N LEU A 1005 -6.56 -22.35 15.24
CA LEU A 1005 -5.67 -22.79 14.16
C LEU A 1005 -6.13 -24.11 13.52
N TYR A 1006 -6.68 -25.05 14.30
CA TYR A 1006 -7.17 -26.32 13.74
C TYR A 1006 -8.45 -26.17 12.89
N ARG A 1007 -9.13 -25.03 12.95
CA ARG A 1007 -10.31 -24.68 12.14
C ARG A 1007 -10.02 -23.58 11.13
N VAL A 1008 -8.77 -23.18 10.97
CA VAL A 1008 -8.41 -22.05 10.11
C VAL A 1008 -8.96 -22.23 8.70
N GLU A 1009 -9.56 -21.16 8.18
CA GLU A 1009 -10.05 -21.10 6.80
C GLU A 1009 -8.93 -20.53 5.90
N ASN A 1010 -9.16 -19.42 5.20
CA ASN A 1010 -8.16 -18.74 4.39
C ASN A 1010 -7.60 -17.48 5.08
N GLN A 1011 -7.42 -17.54 6.40
CA GLN A 1011 -6.97 -16.42 7.22
C GLN A 1011 -5.43 -16.41 7.32
N GLN A 1012 -4.76 -15.62 6.47
CA GLN A 1012 -3.29 -15.60 6.36
C GLN A 1012 -2.55 -15.33 7.67
N TYR A 1013 -3.06 -14.40 8.49
CA TYR A 1013 -2.46 -14.11 9.81
C TYR A 1013 -2.55 -15.32 10.76
N ILE A 1014 -3.43 -16.29 10.50
CA ILE A 1014 -3.58 -17.51 11.29
C ILE A 1014 -2.70 -18.62 10.71
N HIS A 1015 -2.93 -19.09 9.48
CA HIS A 1015 -2.22 -20.27 8.97
C HIS A 1015 -0.72 -20.03 8.72
N TYR A 1016 -0.29 -18.77 8.52
CA TYR A 1016 1.13 -18.42 8.45
C TYR A 1016 1.65 -18.03 9.83
N ARG A 1017 1.17 -16.91 10.38
CA ARG A 1017 1.80 -16.29 11.55
C ARG A 1017 1.54 -17.06 12.85
N LYS A 1018 0.27 -17.31 13.20
CA LYS A 1018 -0.07 -18.16 14.36
C LYS A 1018 0.45 -19.59 14.16
N GLY A 1019 0.38 -20.11 12.94
CA GLY A 1019 0.93 -21.42 12.54
C GLY A 1019 2.42 -21.55 12.91
N SER A 1020 3.25 -20.59 12.49
CA SER A 1020 4.67 -20.51 12.84
C SER A 1020 4.90 -20.59 14.35
N LEU A 1021 4.20 -19.74 15.12
CA LEU A 1021 4.36 -19.67 16.57
C LEU A 1021 3.90 -20.96 17.27
N ALA A 1022 2.74 -21.49 16.88
CA ALA A 1022 2.14 -22.66 17.49
C ALA A 1022 2.99 -23.92 17.26
N PHE A 1023 3.41 -24.19 16.02
CA PHE A 1023 4.24 -25.35 15.74
C PHE A 1023 5.66 -25.22 16.32
N TYR A 1024 6.22 -24.01 16.33
CA TYR A 1024 7.52 -23.77 16.95
C TYR A 1024 7.50 -24.01 18.46
N ARG A 1025 6.46 -23.52 19.17
CA ARG A 1025 6.23 -23.83 20.60
C ARG A 1025 6.00 -25.32 20.81
N LEU A 1026 5.10 -25.94 20.04
CA LEU A 1026 4.81 -27.38 20.14
C LEU A 1026 6.10 -28.22 20.08
N ARG A 1027 6.98 -27.91 19.14
CA ARG A 1027 8.27 -28.59 18.98
C ARG A 1027 9.18 -28.44 20.21
N GLU A 1028 9.26 -27.25 20.81
CA GLU A 1028 10.04 -27.06 22.05
C GLU A 1028 9.46 -27.87 23.22
N GLU A 1029 8.15 -28.07 23.22
CA GLU A 1029 7.43 -28.71 24.32
C GLU A 1029 7.53 -30.24 24.28
N ILE A 1030 7.24 -30.83 23.12
CA ILE A 1030 7.19 -32.30 22.96
C ILE A 1030 8.50 -32.87 22.38
N GLY A 1031 9.38 -31.99 21.89
CA GLY A 1031 10.63 -32.33 21.21
C GLY A 1031 10.48 -32.45 19.69
N GLU A 1032 11.48 -31.98 18.95
CA GLU A 1032 11.53 -32.02 17.48
C GLU A 1032 11.37 -33.44 16.93
N GLN A 1033 12.04 -34.43 17.54
CA GLN A 1033 11.95 -35.82 17.10
C GLN A 1033 10.54 -36.40 17.27
N ALA A 1034 9.84 -36.06 18.36
CA ALA A 1034 8.48 -36.56 18.59
C ALA A 1034 7.49 -35.94 17.59
N LEU A 1035 7.58 -34.63 17.36
CA LEU A 1035 6.76 -33.96 16.36
C LEU A 1035 7.04 -34.49 14.95
N ASN A 1036 8.32 -34.60 14.55
CA ASN A 1036 8.69 -35.11 13.23
C ASN A 1036 8.24 -36.57 13.04
N ARG A 1037 8.28 -37.42 14.07
CA ARG A 1037 7.70 -38.78 13.99
C ARG A 1037 6.19 -38.76 13.77
N ALA A 1038 5.45 -37.89 14.46
CA ALA A 1038 4.01 -37.73 14.21
C ALA A 1038 3.74 -37.32 12.77
N LEU A 1039 4.47 -36.32 12.26
CA LEU A 1039 4.35 -35.83 10.89
C LEU A 1039 4.73 -36.89 9.84
N GLN A 1040 5.81 -37.64 10.08
CA GLN A 1040 6.24 -38.72 9.21
C GLN A 1040 5.20 -39.84 9.14
N ARG A 1041 4.66 -40.29 10.28
CA ARG A 1041 3.59 -41.30 10.31
C ARG A 1041 2.33 -40.81 9.61
N PHE A 1042 1.98 -39.54 9.81
CA PHE A 1042 0.85 -38.93 9.13
C PHE A 1042 1.03 -38.92 7.60
N LEU A 1043 2.20 -38.51 7.09
CA LEU A 1043 2.53 -38.59 5.67
C LEU A 1043 2.47 -40.03 5.14
N GLN A 1044 3.08 -40.99 5.84
CA GLN A 1044 3.05 -42.41 5.44
C GLN A 1044 1.63 -42.97 5.35
N ALA A 1045 0.73 -42.52 6.24
CA ALA A 1045 -0.65 -42.99 6.28
C ALA A 1045 -1.57 -42.29 5.26
N LYS A 1046 -1.24 -41.07 4.84
CA LYS A 1046 -2.16 -40.18 4.09
C LYS A 1046 -1.66 -39.75 2.71
N ALA A 1047 -0.40 -40.02 2.35
CA ALA A 1047 0.16 -39.62 1.06
C ALA A 1047 -0.66 -40.18 -0.11
N PHE A 1048 -1.03 -39.30 -1.04
CA PHE A 1048 -1.83 -39.58 -2.24
C PHE A 1048 -3.19 -40.24 -1.94
N GLN A 1049 -3.72 -40.05 -0.73
CA GLN A 1049 -5.04 -40.51 -0.35
C GLN A 1049 -6.10 -39.95 -1.31
N GLN A 1050 -7.00 -40.81 -1.76
CA GLN A 1050 -8.22 -40.45 -2.48
C GLN A 1050 -9.33 -40.07 -1.49
N ALA A 1051 -10.44 -39.51 -1.97
CA ALA A 1051 -11.60 -39.21 -1.13
C ALA A 1051 -12.03 -40.43 -0.24
N PRO A 1052 -12.37 -40.22 1.05
CA PRO A 1052 -12.45 -38.95 1.75
C PRO A 1052 -11.06 -38.41 2.15
N TYR A 1053 -10.79 -37.14 1.89
CA TYR A 1053 -9.52 -36.50 2.21
C TYR A 1053 -9.33 -36.28 3.72
N THR A 1054 -8.06 -36.12 4.11
CA THR A 1054 -7.66 -35.96 5.51
C THR A 1054 -8.00 -34.57 6.05
N THR A 1055 -8.13 -34.47 7.37
CA THR A 1055 -8.46 -33.22 8.07
C THR A 1055 -7.40 -32.83 9.11
N SER A 1056 -7.47 -31.60 9.60
CA SER A 1056 -6.63 -31.10 10.70
C SER A 1056 -6.85 -31.87 12.01
N ALA A 1057 -8.05 -32.41 12.25
CA ALA A 1057 -8.34 -33.23 13.42
C ALA A 1057 -7.53 -34.53 13.45
N GLU A 1058 -7.36 -35.18 12.30
CA GLU A 1058 -6.56 -36.40 12.17
C GLU A 1058 -5.07 -36.12 12.40
N LEU A 1059 -4.57 -34.98 11.92
CA LEU A 1059 -3.21 -34.53 12.24
C LEU A 1059 -3.03 -34.27 13.74
N LEU A 1060 -3.98 -33.57 14.36
CA LEU A 1060 -3.91 -33.25 15.78
C LEU A 1060 -3.94 -34.52 16.64
N GLN A 1061 -4.72 -35.53 16.25
CA GLN A 1061 -4.70 -36.84 16.88
C GLN A 1061 -3.32 -37.51 16.79
N ALA A 1062 -2.67 -37.46 15.62
CA ALA A 1062 -1.32 -37.99 15.44
C ALA A 1062 -0.29 -37.26 16.33
N ILE A 1063 -0.41 -35.94 16.48
CA ILE A 1063 0.44 -35.14 17.36
C ILE A 1063 0.19 -35.50 18.83
N ARG A 1064 -1.08 -35.58 19.26
CA ARG A 1064 -1.46 -35.90 20.64
C ARG A 1064 -0.99 -37.29 21.07
N ALA A 1065 -0.87 -38.24 20.14
CA ALA A 1065 -0.37 -39.59 20.41
C ALA A 1065 1.13 -39.63 20.75
N GLU A 1066 1.93 -38.65 20.31
CA GLU A 1066 3.35 -38.54 20.67
C GLU A 1066 3.57 -37.61 21.89
N ALA A 1067 2.53 -36.93 22.38
CA ALA A 1067 2.59 -36.01 23.50
C ALA A 1067 2.22 -36.68 24.84
N GLY A 1068 2.93 -36.30 25.92
CA GLY A 1068 2.63 -36.77 27.27
C GLY A 1068 1.35 -36.17 27.86
N PRO A 1069 0.82 -36.73 28.97
CA PRO A 1069 -0.40 -36.22 29.63
C PRO A 1069 -0.34 -34.72 29.96
N ASP A 1070 0.79 -34.25 30.47
CA ASP A 1070 1.00 -32.86 30.89
C ASP A 1070 1.04 -31.85 29.72
N GLN A 1071 1.17 -32.34 28.48
CA GLN A 1071 1.26 -31.51 27.27
C GLN A 1071 -0.10 -31.36 26.56
N GLN A 1072 -1.11 -32.15 26.93
CA GLN A 1072 -2.41 -32.20 26.24
C GLN A 1072 -3.19 -30.87 26.36
N ALA A 1073 -3.09 -30.19 27.50
CA ALA A 1073 -3.70 -28.89 27.72
C ALA A 1073 -3.08 -27.81 26.82
N MET A 1074 -1.75 -27.79 26.72
CA MET A 1074 -1.01 -26.87 25.86
C MET A 1074 -1.36 -27.06 24.38
N ILE A 1075 -1.49 -28.31 23.92
CA ILE A 1075 -1.95 -28.61 22.54
C ILE A 1075 -3.35 -28.01 22.29
N THR A 1076 -4.25 -28.14 23.27
CA THR A 1076 -5.60 -27.56 23.19
C THR A 1076 -5.53 -26.03 23.06
N ASP A 1077 -4.69 -25.38 23.86
CA ASP A 1077 -4.57 -23.92 23.84
C ASP A 1077 -3.92 -23.38 22.55
N LEU A 1078 -3.01 -24.13 21.95
CA LEU A 1078 -2.34 -23.78 20.70
C LEU A 1078 -3.26 -23.91 19.48
N PHE A 1079 -3.97 -25.03 19.38
CA PHE A 1079 -4.66 -25.40 18.14
C PHE A 1079 -6.17 -25.18 18.20
N GLU A 1080 -6.80 -25.46 19.34
CA GLU A 1080 -8.25 -25.49 19.50
C GLU A 1080 -8.82 -24.22 20.12
N ARG A 1081 -7.97 -23.34 20.66
CA ARG A 1081 -8.37 -22.07 21.28
C ARG A 1081 -7.63 -20.87 20.68
N ILE A 1082 -8.17 -19.70 21.01
CA ILE A 1082 -7.55 -18.40 20.70
C ILE A 1082 -7.00 -17.86 22.02
N THR A 1083 -5.77 -18.27 22.35
CA THR A 1083 -5.14 -18.03 23.66
C THR A 1083 -4.02 -17.00 23.55
N PHE A 1084 -3.98 -16.06 24.50
CA PHE A 1084 -2.96 -15.03 24.64
C PHE A 1084 -2.37 -15.02 26.04
N TYR A 1085 -1.20 -14.41 26.12
CA TYR A 1085 -0.51 -14.17 27.36
C TYR A 1085 -0.23 -12.67 27.52
N ASP A 1086 -0.22 -12.22 28.78
CA ASP A 1086 0.29 -10.92 29.21
C ASP A 1086 1.28 -11.21 30.34
N ASN A 1087 2.46 -11.61 29.93
CA ASN A 1087 3.59 -11.93 30.77
C ASN A 1087 4.56 -10.76 30.74
N ARG A 1088 5.16 -10.41 31.88
CA ARG A 1088 6.17 -9.35 31.94
C ARG A 1088 7.07 -9.48 33.15
N VAL A 1089 8.29 -8.96 33.04
CA VAL A 1089 9.21 -8.85 34.18
C VAL A 1089 8.98 -7.51 34.89
N VAL A 1090 8.39 -7.57 36.09
CA VAL A 1090 8.12 -6.39 36.92
C VAL A 1090 9.40 -5.85 37.53
N SER A 1091 10.25 -6.71 38.09
CA SER A 1091 11.58 -6.33 38.58
C SER A 1091 12.55 -7.50 38.58
N ALA A 1092 13.85 -7.21 38.47
CA ALA A 1092 14.91 -8.21 38.56
C ALA A 1092 16.08 -7.63 39.37
N GLN A 1093 16.48 -8.36 40.41
CA GLN A 1093 17.54 -7.95 41.34
C GLN A 1093 18.56 -9.08 41.51
N ALA A 1094 19.84 -8.75 41.50
CA ALA A 1094 20.92 -9.70 41.78
C ALA A 1094 21.65 -9.33 43.07
N ARG A 1095 21.90 -10.34 43.91
CA ARG A 1095 22.73 -10.23 45.11
C ARG A 1095 23.96 -11.11 44.96
N LYS A 1096 25.15 -10.53 45.16
CA LYS A 1096 26.39 -11.29 45.15
C LYS A 1096 26.51 -12.11 46.45
N ARG A 1097 26.83 -13.39 46.33
CA ARG A 1097 27.03 -14.31 47.44
C ARG A 1097 28.49 -14.31 47.92
N PRO A 1098 28.77 -14.77 49.15
CA PRO A 1098 30.14 -14.90 49.66
C PRO A 1098 31.02 -15.85 48.83
N ASP A 1099 30.43 -16.84 48.17
CA ASP A 1099 31.12 -17.82 47.30
C ASP A 1099 31.42 -17.30 45.88
N GLY A 1100 31.09 -16.03 45.60
CA GLY A 1100 31.34 -15.40 44.30
C GLY A 1100 30.21 -15.53 43.28
N ARG A 1101 29.20 -16.37 43.54
CA ARG A 1101 28.00 -16.53 42.68
C ARG A 1101 26.98 -15.42 42.90
N PHE A 1102 25.95 -15.35 42.06
CA PHE A 1102 24.89 -14.34 42.14
C PHE A 1102 23.53 -15.01 42.29
N ASP A 1103 22.76 -14.63 43.32
CA ASP A 1103 21.35 -14.99 43.43
C ASP A 1103 20.52 -13.91 42.76
N VAL A 1104 19.81 -14.28 41.68
CA VAL A 1104 18.95 -13.40 40.90
C VAL A 1104 17.51 -13.68 41.23
N THR A 1105 16.82 -12.68 41.81
CA THR A 1105 15.38 -12.73 42.07
C THR A 1105 14.63 -11.97 40.98
N VAL A 1106 13.73 -12.67 40.31
CA VAL A 1106 12.87 -12.14 39.24
C VAL A 1106 11.45 -12.10 39.78
N GLN A 1107 10.84 -10.91 39.83
CA GLN A 1107 9.41 -10.76 40.01
C GLN A 1107 8.75 -10.55 38.66
N ALA A 1108 7.79 -11.42 38.35
CA ALA A 1108 7.05 -11.37 37.11
C ALA A 1108 5.55 -11.18 37.36
N GLN A 1109 4.84 -10.78 36.32
CA GLN A 1109 3.39 -10.82 36.24
C GLN A 1109 3.05 -11.77 35.09
N ALA A 1110 2.00 -12.57 35.28
CA ALA A 1110 1.58 -13.59 34.34
C ALA A 1110 0.05 -13.59 34.25
N ALA A 1111 -0.49 -13.46 33.04
CA ALA A 1111 -1.93 -13.55 32.79
C ALA A 1111 -2.21 -14.31 31.49
N LYS A 1112 -3.29 -15.10 31.50
CA LYS A 1112 -3.73 -15.89 30.36
C LYS A 1112 -5.14 -15.46 29.98
N LEU A 1113 -5.32 -15.18 28.69
CA LEU A 1113 -6.57 -14.67 28.12
C LEU A 1113 -7.03 -15.60 27.01
N GLN A 1114 -8.33 -15.77 26.89
CA GLN A 1114 -8.95 -16.44 25.73
C GLN A 1114 -9.92 -15.50 25.04
N ALA A 1115 -9.88 -15.49 23.71
CA ALA A 1115 -10.82 -14.75 22.89
C ALA A 1115 -11.85 -15.67 22.23
N ASP A 1116 -13.06 -15.15 22.01
CA ASP A 1116 -13.96 -15.71 21.02
C ASP A 1116 -13.59 -15.23 19.60
N GLY A 1117 -14.31 -15.72 18.58
CA GLY A 1117 -14.03 -15.37 17.20
C GLY A 1117 -14.26 -13.88 16.84
N ARG A 1118 -15.02 -13.15 17.66
CA ARG A 1118 -15.21 -11.69 17.49
C ARG A 1118 -14.13 -10.87 18.19
N GLY A 1119 -13.20 -11.53 18.87
CA GLY A 1119 -12.12 -10.90 19.60
C GLY A 1119 -12.49 -10.47 21.02
N LYS A 1120 -13.57 -11.05 21.60
CA LYS A 1120 -13.96 -10.81 22.99
C LYS A 1120 -13.13 -11.63 23.93
N GLU A 1121 -12.32 -10.94 24.72
CA GLU A 1121 -11.36 -11.54 25.62
C GLU A 1121 -11.92 -11.73 27.03
N HIS A 1122 -11.59 -12.86 27.65
CA HIS A 1122 -11.83 -13.14 29.07
C HIS A 1122 -10.61 -13.82 29.69
N ALA A 1123 -10.39 -13.56 30.98
CA ALA A 1123 -9.30 -14.18 31.72
C ALA A 1123 -9.58 -15.65 32.02
N VAL A 1124 -8.56 -16.47 31.91
CA VAL A 1124 -8.58 -17.88 32.29
C VAL A 1124 -7.45 -18.17 33.29
N PRO A 1125 -7.59 -19.19 34.16
CA PRO A 1125 -6.54 -19.56 35.10
C PRO A 1125 -5.21 -19.82 34.39
N MET A 1126 -4.12 -19.31 34.98
CA MET A 1126 -2.77 -19.63 34.54
C MET A 1126 -2.42 -21.03 35.02
N ASP A 1127 -1.95 -21.89 34.11
CA ASP A 1127 -1.52 -23.24 34.41
C ASP A 1127 -0.55 -23.69 33.30
N ASP A 1128 0.59 -22.99 33.22
CA ASP A 1128 1.52 -23.13 32.10
C ASP A 1128 2.96 -23.25 32.57
N TRP A 1129 3.73 -23.99 31.78
CA TRP A 1129 5.17 -24.09 31.95
C TRP A 1129 5.87 -22.98 31.15
N ILE A 1130 6.45 -22.01 31.86
CA ILE A 1130 7.05 -20.82 31.27
C ILE A 1130 8.55 -20.81 31.59
N GLU A 1131 9.36 -20.41 30.61
CA GLU A 1131 10.81 -20.27 30.80
C GLU A 1131 11.17 -18.98 31.53
N VAL A 1132 12.07 -19.11 32.49
CA VAL A 1132 12.74 -18.00 33.18
C VAL A 1132 14.21 -18.06 32.81
N GLY A 1133 14.70 -17.00 32.16
CA GLY A 1133 16.07 -16.90 31.67
C GLY A 1133 16.87 -15.81 32.38
N ILE A 1134 18.12 -16.10 32.73
CA ILE A 1134 19.11 -15.13 33.22
C ILE A 1134 20.24 -15.06 32.21
N TYR A 1135 20.57 -13.84 31.79
CA TYR A 1135 21.54 -13.56 30.73
C TYR A 1135 22.70 -12.72 31.26
N GLY A 1136 23.89 -13.04 30.78
CA GLY A 1136 25.14 -12.35 31.11
C GLY A 1136 25.44 -11.21 30.13
N GLN A 1137 26.64 -10.66 30.24
CA GLN A 1137 27.08 -9.60 29.36
C GLN A 1137 27.40 -10.14 27.96
N PRO A 1138 26.78 -9.62 26.89
CA PRO A 1138 27.14 -10.02 25.53
C PRO A 1138 28.57 -9.60 25.20
N ALA A 1139 29.25 -10.40 24.36
CA ALA A 1139 30.64 -10.14 23.93
C ALA A 1139 30.80 -8.92 23.01
N GLY A 1140 29.70 -8.24 22.66
CA GLY A 1140 29.64 -7.06 21.80
C GLY A 1140 28.22 -6.50 21.72
N LYS A 1141 28.00 -5.40 20.98
CA LYS A 1141 26.66 -4.78 20.87
C LYS A 1141 25.64 -5.65 20.12
N THR A 1142 26.09 -6.51 19.21
CA THR A 1142 25.24 -7.36 18.36
C THR A 1142 25.32 -8.84 18.73
N ALA A 1143 26.24 -9.23 19.62
CA ALA A 1143 26.36 -10.62 20.05
C ALA A 1143 25.18 -10.99 20.97
N PRO A 1144 24.62 -12.20 20.84
CA PRO A 1144 23.58 -12.67 21.75
C PRO A 1144 24.14 -12.72 23.19
N ALA A 1145 23.34 -12.26 24.15
CA ALA A 1145 23.71 -12.35 25.55
C ALA A 1145 23.87 -13.82 25.96
N PRO A 1146 24.99 -14.21 26.59
CA PRO A 1146 25.20 -15.59 27.01
C PRO A 1146 24.14 -15.98 28.02
N VAL A 1147 23.50 -17.13 27.81
CA VAL A 1147 22.52 -17.69 28.74
C VAL A 1147 23.26 -18.22 29.96
N LEU A 1148 23.05 -17.60 31.12
CA LEU A 1148 23.64 -18.05 32.39
C LEU A 1148 22.77 -19.10 33.08
N ALA A 1149 21.45 -18.94 32.96
CA ALA A 1149 20.47 -19.94 33.38
C ALA A 1149 19.23 -19.83 32.50
N LEU A 1150 18.63 -20.96 32.16
CA LEU A 1150 17.32 -21.03 31.52
C LEU A 1150 16.57 -22.21 32.15
N GLN A 1151 15.50 -21.92 32.88
CA GLN A 1151 14.75 -22.94 33.61
C GLN A 1151 13.26 -22.82 33.32
N ARG A 1152 12.62 -23.96 33.04
CA ARG A 1152 11.17 -24.04 32.94
C ARG A 1152 10.56 -24.09 34.33
N ARG A 1153 9.57 -23.23 34.58
CA ARG A 1153 8.84 -23.14 35.85
C ARG A 1153 7.35 -23.26 35.57
N HIS A 1154 6.68 -24.08 36.37
CA HIS A 1154 5.23 -24.20 36.34
C HIS A 1154 4.61 -23.00 37.06
N VAL A 1155 3.79 -22.24 36.35
CA VAL A 1155 3.23 -20.98 36.82
C VAL A 1155 1.72 -21.13 36.97
N THR A 1156 1.23 -20.94 38.18
CA THR A 1156 -0.20 -20.96 38.53
C THR A 1156 -0.66 -19.67 39.22
N SER A 1157 0.28 -18.80 39.58
CA SER A 1157 0.03 -17.50 40.22
C SER A 1157 0.14 -16.36 39.22
N ALA A 1158 -0.66 -15.30 39.41
CA ALA A 1158 -0.62 -14.10 38.60
C ALA A 1158 0.64 -13.24 38.82
N THR A 1159 1.31 -13.39 39.96
CA THR A 1159 2.53 -12.64 40.31
C THR A 1159 3.62 -13.58 40.83
N PRO A 1160 4.19 -14.44 39.97
CA PRO A 1160 5.20 -15.40 40.41
C PRO A 1160 6.55 -14.70 40.71
N SER A 1161 7.30 -15.29 41.64
CA SER A 1161 8.66 -14.87 41.94
C SER A 1161 9.60 -16.07 41.85
N PHE A 1162 10.72 -15.88 41.17
CA PHE A 1162 11.72 -16.93 40.93
C PHE A 1162 13.09 -16.46 41.42
N THR A 1163 13.83 -17.36 42.06
CA THR A 1163 15.24 -17.13 42.42
C THR A 1163 16.11 -18.16 41.72
N LEU A 1164 17.10 -17.69 40.94
CA LEU A 1164 18.08 -18.53 40.26
C LEU A 1164 19.49 -18.12 40.67
N THR A 1165 20.35 -19.08 40.95
CA THR A 1165 21.77 -18.85 41.23
C THR A 1165 22.58 -19.02 39.94
N VAL A 1166 23.45 -18.05 39.63
CA VAL A 1166 24.33 -18.07 38.45
C VAL A 1166 25.79 -17.79 38.82
N ASP A 1167 26.72 -18.36 38.04
CA ASP A 1167 28.15 -18.32 38.34
C ASP A 1167 28.88 -17.09 37.76
N ALA A 1168 28.20 -16.32 36.91
CA ALA A 1168 28.74 -15.11 36.29
C ALA A 1168 27.84 -13.90 36.52
N LEU A 1169 28.36 -12.69 36.28
CA LEU A 1169 27.65 -11.44 36.47
C LEU A 1169 26.38 -11.39 35.59
N PRO A 1170 25.18 -11.34 36.19
CA PRO A 1170 23.94 -11.30 35.42
C PRO A 1170 23.58 -9.85 35.08
N ILE A 1171 23.15 -9.62 33.82
CA ILE A 1171 22.83 -8.29 33.29
C ILE A 1171 21.34 -8.15 32.99
N GLU A 1172 20.69 -9.22 32.55
CA GLU A 1172 19.29 -9.23 32.13
C GLU A 1172 18.60 -10.50 32.64
N ALA A 1173 17.33 -10.37 33.03
CA ALA A 1173 16.45 -11.48 33.34
C ALA A 1173 15.24 -11.43 32.41
N GLY A 1174 14.64 -12.58 32.12
CA GLY A 1174 13.44 -12.66 31.31
C GLY A 1174 12.47 -13.75 31.72
N PHE A 1175 11.21 -13.54 31.37
CA PHE A 1175 10.06 -14.42 31.59
C PHE A 1175 9.35 -14.59 30.24
N ASP A 1176 9.31 -15.81 29.70
CA ASP A 1176 9.15 -16.07 28.26
C ASP A 1176 10.13 -15.25 27.39
N PRO A 1177 11.44 -15.33 27.65
CA PRO A 1177 12.42 -14.42 27.07
C PRO A 1177 12.60 -14.58 25.54
N ASP A 1178 12.20 -15.71 24.97
CA ASP A 1178 12.37 -16.03 23.55
C ASP A 1178 11.08 -15.87 22.72
N ASN A 1179 10.03 -15.26 23.30
CA ASN A 1179 8.72 -15.02 22.65
C ASN A 1179 8.06 -16.32 22.16
N ARG A 1180 8.09 -17.37 22.99
CA ARG A 1180 7.50 -18.67 22.62
C ARG A 1180 6.00 -18.68 22.85
N LEU A 1181 5.52 -17.83 23.74
CA LEU A 1181 4.10 -17.62 23.97
C LEU A 1181 3.59 -16.52 23.05
N ILE A 1182 2.31 -16.60 22.71
CA ILE A 1182 1.62 -15.52 22.00
C ILE A 1182 1.34 -14.42 23.02
N ASP A 1183 2.39 -13.67 23.36
CA ASP A 1183 2.33 -12.56 24.30
C ASP A 1183 1.92 -11.26 23.58
N ARG A 1184 1.09 -10.43 24.24
CA ARG A 1184 0.66 -9.15 23.65
C ARG A 1184 1.75 -8.09 23.65
N VAL A 1185 2.71 -8.15 24.57
CA VAL A 1185 3.77 -7.15 24.75
C VAL A 1185 5.12 -7.86 24.96
N PRO A 1186 5.64 -8.58 23.94
CA PRO A 1186 6.87 -9.36 24.08
C PRO A 1186 8.12 -8.55 24.47
N ASP A 1187 8.08 -7.21 24.36
CA ASP A 1187 9.20 -6.33 24.68
C ASP A 1187 9.41 -6.12 26.18
N ASP A 1188 8.41 -6.40 27.05
CA ASP A 1188 8.56 -6.33 28.51
C ASP A 1188 8.77 -7.70 29.18
N ASN A 1189 8.93 -8.77 28.37
CA ASN A 1189 9.37 -10.10 28.80
C ASN A 1189 10.81 -10.12 29.31
N ARG A 1190 11.63 -9.12 29.01
CA ARG A 1190 13.03 -9.02 29.50
C ARG A 1190 13.27 -7.68 30.20
N LYS A 1191 14.11 -7.71 31.24
CA LYS A 1191 14.46 -6.52 32.01
C LYS A 1191 15.89 -6.58 32.52
N ARG A 1192 16.58 -5.43 32.51
CA ARG A 1192 17.90 -5.30 33.12
C ARG A 1192 17.84 -5.56 34.62
N ILE A 1193 18.83 -6.29 35.09
CA ILE A 1193 18.99 -6.64 36.50
C ILE A 1193 19.66 -5.48 37.23
N SER A 1194 19.11 -5.13 38.38
CA SER A 1194 19.73 -4.19 39.32
C SER A 1194 20.58 -4.96 40.33
N LEU A 1195 21.84 -4.56 40.52
CA LEU A 1195 22.68 -5.13 41.58
C LEU A 1195 22.27 -4.51 42.91
N ALA A 1196 21.85 -5.33 43.86
CA ALA A 1196 21.58 -4.88 45.21
C ALA A 1196 22.89 -4.36 45.83
N ALA A 1197 22.86 -3.14 46.39
CA ALA A 1197 23.95 -2.65 47.22
C ALA A 1197 24.02 -3.54 48.47
N ASN A 1198 25.23 -4.01 48.80
CA ASN A 1198 25.47 -4.89 49.96
C ASN A 1198 25.02 -4.26 51.27
#